data_AF-B4QS44-F1
#
_entry.id   AF-B4QS44-F1
#
_cell.length_a   1.000
_cell.length_b   1.000
_cell.length_c   1.000
_cell.angle_alpha   90.00
_cell.angle_beta   90.00
_cell.angle_gamma   90.00
#
_symmetry.space_group_name_H-M   'P 1'
#
loop_
_entity.id
_entity.type
_entity.pdbx_description
1 polymer ?
#
loop_
_entity_poly.entity_id
_entity_poly.type
_entity_poly.pdbx_seq_one_letter_code
_entity_poly.pdbx_strand_id
1 'polypeptide(L)'
;MLLQPLVMHLSRLLRLIVGQYFAELPSILIVYNNSASTTPLQLEYLSALELVLRELSQPIRLQWINVAFLTDLKDLEDQVMGALNSSVTEGFITILSQTQHFIHARYYATRNANVRLKDKRYLFLCEDESPAELLYLDILQFYPHHLMVRPGTKTEAGAVPTGPTTGPQPEDPRRGGGASVNTRNKDDGEGGAGTKTISFYRDINFELWTQKFVGAVGNLDALLLDAFLPNETFANRVELYPNKLLNLQRRSLLVGSITYVPYTITNYVPAGEGDVDPIHRHLANRSLTFDGAEANVMKTFCQVHNCHLRVEAYGADNWGGIYDNESSDGMLGDIYEQRVEMAIGCIYNWYDGITETSHTIARSSVTILGPAPAPLPSWRTNIMPFNNRTWLMLISTLVICGTFLYFMKYVSYRLRFSGTQVKFHHSRKLEKSMLDIFALFIQQPSAPLSFDRFAPRFFLATILCATITLENIYSGQLKSMLTFPFYSAPVDTIEKWAQSGWKWSAPSIIWVHTVQSSDLETEQILARNFEVHDYSYLSNVSFMPNYGFGIERLSSGSLSVGDYVSTEALENRIFIDKYMDKKKQEVLMDLANGHKVKGAPRALDVRNIAGALFVLAFGVAFAGCALVVELLIHRMDLSK
;
A
#
# COMPACT_ATOMS: atom_id res chain seq x y z
N MET A 1 21.29 -51.93 38.70
CA MET A 1 21.97 -50.68 39.13
C MET A 1 23.03 -50.25 38.11
N LEU A 2 22.65 -50.04 36.84
CA LEU A 2 23.56 -49.54 35.78
C LEU A 2 22.97 -48.32 35.00
N LEU A 3 21.75 -47.86 35.33
CA LEU A 3 21.08 -46.73 34.63
C LEU A 3 21.53 -45.32 35.08
N GLN A 4 22.21 -45.17 36.22
CA GLN A 4 22.55 -43.84 36.76
C GLN A 4 23.65 -43.05 36.01
N PRO A 5 24.72 -43.66 35.44
CA PRO A 5 25.83 -42.88 34.86
C PRO A 5 25.43 -42.12 33.60
N LEU A 6 24.63 -42.74 32.71
CA LEU A 6 24.30 -42.16 31.42
C LEU A 6 23.25 -41.05 31.54
N VAL A 7 22.25 -41.23 32.42
CA VAL A 7 21.26 -40.18 32.74
C VAL A 7 21.94 -38.96 33.38
N MET A 8 22.95 -39.15 34.24
CA MET A 8 23.72 -38.04 34.82
C MET A 8 24.55 -37.29 33.76
N HIS A 9 25.07 -38.02 32.77
CA HIS A 9 25.84 -37.42 31.67
C HIS A 9 24.94 -36.65 30.70
N LEU A 10 23.79 -37.23 30.33
CA LEU A 10 22.76 -36.60 29.50
C LEU A 10 22.15 -35.39 30.19
N SER A 11 21.88 -35.47 31.50
CA SER A 11 21.33 -34.34 32.24
C SER A 11 22.31 -33.18 32.27
N ARG A 12 23.63 -33.44 32.33
CA ARG A 12 24.65 -32.38 32.20
C ARG A 12 24.68 -31.75 30.81
N LEU A 13 24.61 -32.54 29.74
CA LEU A 13 24.48 -32.02 28.37
C LEU A 13 23.24 -31.14 28.22
N LEU A 14 22.07 -31.65 28.60
CA LEU A 14 20.81 -30.92 28.51
C LEU A 14 20.79 -29.71 29.44
N ARG A 15 21.45 -29.74 30.60
CA ARG A 15 21.60 -28.57 31.47
C ARG A 15 22.38 -27.45 30.78
N LEU A 16 23.42 -27.78 30.02
CA LEU A 16 24.17 -26.80 29.24
C LEU A 16 23.33 -26.24 28.09
N ILE A 17 22.57 -27.07 27.39
CA ILE A 17 21.75 -26.63 26.25
C ILE A 17 20.47 -25.91 26.72
N VAL A 18 19.60 -26.62 27.43
CA VAL A 18 18.29 -26.13 27.88
C VAL A 18 18.46 -25.03 28.94
N GLY A 19 19.38 -25.20 29.89
CA GLY A 19 19.63 -24.21 30.93
C GLY A 19 20.19 -22.89 30.40
N GLN A 20 21.03 -22.92 29.36
CA GLN A 20 21.58 -21.69 28.78
C GLN A 20 20.68 -21.09 27.70
N TYR A 21 20.03 -21.91 26.88
CA TYR A 21 19.34 -21.44 25.67
C TYR A 21 17.81 -21.52 25.73
N PHE A 22 17.22 -22.30 26.64
CA PHE A 22 15.76 -22.42 26.73
C PHE A 22 15.20 -21.83 28.02
N ALA A 23 16.03 -21.61 29.04
CA ALA A 23 15.61 -21.08 30.34
C ALA A 23 15.01 -19.66 30.31
N GLU A 24 15.41 -18.84 29.32
CA GLU A 24 14.91 -17.47 29.13
C GLU A 24 13.62 -17.41 28.29
N LEU A 25 13.18 -18.55 27.73
CA LEU A 25 11.98 -18.61 26.90
C LEU A 25 10.72 -18.67 27.79
N PRO A 26 9.64 -17.92 27.45
CA PRO A 26 8.41 -17.90 28.23
C PRO A 26 7.61 -19.20 28.08
N SER A 27 7.83 -19.96 27.01
CA SER A 27 7.06 -21.14 26.64
C SER A 27 7.87 -22.13 25.81
N ILE A 28 7.70 -23.42 26.11
CA ILE A 28 8.36 -24.52 25.41
C ILE A 28 7.33 -25.60 25.11
N LEU A 29 7.27 -26.03 23.85
CA LEU A 29 6.53 -27.21 23.41
C LEU A 29 7.47 -28.41 23.31
N ILE A 30 7.12 -29.49 23.99
CA ILE A 30 7.88 -30.73 24.03
C ILE A 30 7.06 -31.83 23.38
N VAL A 31 7.58 -32.39 22.30
CA VAL A 31 6.93 -33.47 21.54
C VAL A 31 7.76 -34.73 21.69
N TYR A 32 7.18 -35.78 22.26
CA TYR A 32 7.90 -37.00 22.61
C TYR A 32 7.09 -38.24 22.32
N ASN A 33 7.77 -39.38 22.19
CA ASN A 33 7.13 -40.69 22.08
C ASN A 33 7.37 -41.51 23.35
N ASN A 34 6.30 -41.81 24.10
CA ASN A 34 6.33 -42.76 25.20
C ASN A 34 5.33 -43.90 24.94
N SER A 35 5.76 -44.85 24.11
CA SER A 35 5.03 -46.06 23.72
C SER A 35 5.87 -47.30 24.01
N ALA A 36 5.29 -48.49 23.82
CA ALA A 36 6.04 -49.74 23.93
C ALA A 36 7.21 -49.86 22.91
N SER A 37 7.23 -49.02 21.87
CA SER A 37 8.30 -48.93 20.87
C SER A 37 9.38 -47.88 21.19
N THR A 38 9.27 -47.14 22.30
CA THR A 38 10.28 -46.15 22.69
C THR A 38 11.58 -46.84 23.08
N THR A 39 12.69 -46.36 22.53
CA THR A 39 14.02 -46.91 22.81
C THR A 39 14.50 -46.54 24.22
N PRO A 40 15.45 -47.30 24.79
CA PRO A 40 16.05 -46.97 26.08
C PRO A 40 16.66 -45.56 26.10
N LEU A 41 17.30 -45.13 25.00
CA LEU A 41 17.92 -43.81 24.93
C LEU A 41 16.88 -42.68 24.90
N GLN A 42 15.77 -42.84 24.19
CA GLN A 42 14.67 -41.86 24.21
C GLN A 42 14.05 -41.70 25.60
N LEU A 43 13.91 -42.80 26.35
CA LEU A 43 13.46 -42.76 27.75
C LEU A 43 14.46 -42.03 28.66
N GLU A 44 15.76 -42.21 28.40
CA GLU A 44 16.82 -41.51 29.14
C GLU A 44 16.88 -40.02 28.77
N TYR A 45 16.69 -39.65 27.50
CA TYR A 45 16.52 -38.25 27.08
C TYR A 45 15.34 -37.60 27.79
N LEU A 46 14.18 -38.27 27.83
CA LEU A 46 12.99 -37.78 28.51
C LEU A 46 13.22 -37.59 30.00
N SER A 47 13.80 -38.60 30.67
CA SER A 47 14.12 -38.55 32.11
C SER A 47 15.12 -37.45 32.45
N ALA A 48 16.15 -37.27 31.62
CA ALA A 48 17.14 -36.21 31.79
C ALA A 48 16.55 -34.82 31.54
N LEU A 49 15.69 -34.67 30.53
CA LEU A 49 15.01 -33.41 30.22
C LEU A 49 14.07 -33.01 31.36
N GLU A 50 13.27 -33.93 31.90
CA GLU A 50 12.39 -33.66 33.05
C GLU A 50 13.18 -33.19 34.27
N LEU A 51 14.33 -33.80 34.55
CA LEU A 51 15.22 -33.39 35.65
C LEU A 51 15.68 -31.94 35.46
N VAL A 52 16.16 -31.60 34.27
CA VAL A 52 16.66 -30.24 33.96
C VAL A 52 15.55 -29.20 34.02
N LEU A 53 14.36 -29.51 33.48
CA LEU A 53 13.21 -28.60 33.49
C LEU A 53 12.71 -28.30 34.91
N ARG A 54 12.79 -29.27 35.84
CA ARG A 54 12.46 -29.07 37.26
C ARG A 54 13.43 -28.15 37.99
N GLU A 55 14.68 -28.07 37.52
CA GLU A 55 15.74 -27.24 38.11
C GLU A 55 15.79 -25.82 37.54
N LEU A 56 14.93 -25.47 36.57
CA LEU A 56 14.88 -24.11 36.02
C LEU A 56 14.35 -23.11 37.04
N SER A 57 15.04 -21.98 37.17
CA SER A 57 14.74 -20.95 38.17
C SER A 57 13.55 -20.04 37.81
N GLN A 58 13.12 -20.03 36.55
CA GLN A 58 12.01 -19.19 36.05
C GLN A 58 10.76 -20.02 35.76
N PRO A 59 9.55 -19.49 36.01
CA PRO A 59 8.32 -20.17 35.64
C PRO A 59 8.13 -20.13 34.11
N ILE A 60 8.32 -21.27 33.46
CA ILE A 60 8.13 -21.45 32.01
C ILE A 60 6.84 -22.22 31.75
N ARG A 61 6.06 -21.81 30.75
CA ARG A 61 4.90 -22.58 30.30
C ARG A 61 5.36 -23.78 29.48
N LEU A 62 5.22 -24.97 30.05
CA LEU A 62 5.55 -26.23 29.38
C LEU A 62 4.29 -26.87 28.79
N GLN A 63 4.33 -27.18 27.50
CA GLN A 63 3.31 -27.97 26.81
C GLN A 63 3.92 -29.29 26.38
N TRP A 64 3.17 -30.38 26.55
CA TRP A 64 3.65 -31.73 26.30
C TRP A 64 2.69 -32.44 25.34
N ILE A 65 3.23 -32.97 24.24
CA ILE A 65 2.51 -33.80 23.28
C ILE A 65 3.16 -35.18 23.26
N ASN A 66 2.42 -36.20 23.69
CA ASN A 66 2.85 -37.59 23.56
C ASN A 66 2.27 -38.19 22.28
N VAL A 67 3.15 -38.45 21.31
CA VAL A 67 2.80 -38.99 20.00
C VAL A 67 2.23 -40.43 20.11
N ALA A 68 2.52 -41.14 21.20
CA ALA A 68 1.98 -42.48 21.45
C ALA A 68 0.45 -42.55 21.57
N PHE A 69 -0.21 -41.43 21.90
CA PHE A 69 -1.67 -41.37 22.00
C PHE A 69 -2.35 -40.92 20.69
N LEU A 70 -1.56 -40.67 19.64
CA LEU A 70 -2.07 -40.20 18.35
C LEU A 70 -2.27 -41.38 17.42
N THR A 71 -3.35 -41.33 16.62
CA THR A 71 -3.69 -42.40 15.69
C THR A 71 -3.15 -42.16 14.28
N ASP A 72 -3.04 -40.90 13.87
CA ASP A 72 -2.53 -40.50 12.56
C ASP A 72 -1.69 -39.20 12.61
N LEU A 73 -0.98 -38.89 11.51
CA LEU A 73 -0.22 -37.65 11.31
C LEU A 73 -1.10 -36.40 11.43
N LYS A 74 -2.36 -36.50 11.02
CA LYS A 74 -3.32 -35.40 11.14
C LYS A 74 -3.63 -35.05 12.60
N ASP A 75 -3.67 -36.03 13.49
CA ASP A 75 -3.86 -35.76 14.91
C ASP A 75 -2.67 -34.99 15.49
N LEU A 76 -1.45 -35.24 14.98
CA LEU A 76 -0.25 -34.50 15.36
C LEU A 76 -0.32 -33.06 14.85
N GLU A 77 -0.74 -32.84 13.60
CA GLU A 77 -1.00 -31.50 13.05
C GLU A 77 -1.99 -30.71 13.91
N ASP A 78 -3.13 -31.31 14.24
CA ASP A 78 -4.18 -30.67 15.05
C ASP A 78 -3.70 -30.36 16.48
N GLN A 79 -2.94 -31.26 17.11
CA GLN A 79 -2.40 -31.01 18.45
C GLN A 79 -1.30 -29.94 18.47
N VAL A 80 -0.40 -29.95 17.49
CA VAL A 80 0.64 -28.91 17.35
C VAL A 80 -0.02 -27.55 17.08
N MET A 81 -1.01 -27.50 16.17
CA MET A 81 -1.77 -26.28 15.90
C MET A 81 -2.52 -25.79 17.15
N GLY A 82 -3.20 -26.68 17.87
CA GLY A 82 -3.91 -26.36 19.11
C GLY A 82 -2.98 -25.81 20.20
N ALA A 83 -1.80 -26.40 20.36
CA ALA A 83 -0.79 -25.92 21.30
C ALA A 83 -0.35 -24.48 20.97
N LEU A 84 -0.08 -24.20 19.70
CA LEU A 84 0.34 -22.88 19.19
C LEU A 84 -0.77 -21.84 19.25
N ASN A 85 -2.01 -22.22 18.97
CA ASN A 85 -3.16 -21.31 19.08
C ASN A 85 -3.47 -20.95 20.54
N SER A 86 -3.16 -21.84 21.50
CA SER A 86 -3.42 -21.62 22.92
C SER A 86 -2.39 -20.71 23.61
N SER A 87 -1.22 -20.51 23.00
CA SER A 87 -0.17 -19.59 23.48
C SER A 87 0.92 -19.36 22.45
N VAL A 88 1.56 -18.20 22.53
CA VAL A 88 2.83 -17.93 21.86
C VAL A 88 3.88 -18.92 22.37
N THR A 89 4.29 -19.87 21.53
CA THR A 89 5.37 -20.84 21.80
C THR A 89 6.67 -20.34 21.17
N GLU A 90 7.75 -20.26 21.94
CA GLU A 90 9.04 -19.77 21.44
C GLU A 90 10.11 -20.86 21.31
N GLY A 91 10.02 -21.92 22.12
CA GLY A 91 10.96 -23.05 22.11
C GLY A 91 10.30 -24.38 21.75
N PHE A 92 11.01 -25.21 21.00
CA PHE A 92 10.55 -26.53 20.60
C PHE A 92 11.61 -27.60 20.92
N ILE A 93 11.21 -28.67 21.57
CA ILE A 93 12.08 -29.82 21.87
C ILE A 93 11.40 -31.09 21.40
N THR A 94 12.08 -31.90 20.58
CA THR A 94 11.57 -33.20 20.12
C THR A 94 12.40 -34.36 20.66
N ILE A 95 11.72 -35.44 21.05
CA ILE A 95 12.30 -36.74 21.38
C ILE A 95 11.51 -37.79 20.60
N LEU A 96 11.82 -37.93 19.32
CA LEU A 96 11.06 -38.73 18.37
C LEU A 96 12.00 -39.66 17.59
N SER A 97 11.46 -40.79 17.12
CA SER A 97 12.15 -41.65 16.16
C SER A 97 12.06 -41.12 14.72
N GLN A 98 11.05 -40.28 14.44
CA GLN A 98 10.79 -39.68 13.14
C GLN A 98 10.46 -38.19 13.32
N THR A 99 11.49 -37.36 13.49
CA THR A 99 11.38 -35.91 13.68
C THR A 99 10.80 -35.21 12.45
N GLN A 100 10.97 -35.79 11.26
CA GLN A 100 10.36 -35.28 10.02
C GLN A 100 8.84 -35.06 10.13
N HIS A 101 8.11 -35.95 10.82
CA HIS A 101 6.66 -35.81 10.97
C HIS A 101 6.29 -34.59 11.81
N PHE A 102 7.07 -34.29 12.85
CA PHE A 102 6.91 -33.06 13.61
C PHE A 102 7.24 -31.82 12.76
N ILE A 103 8.29 -31.86 11.94
CA ILE A 103 8.66 -30.73 11.06
C ILE A 103 7.52 -30.43 10.07
N HIS A 104 6.92 -31.45 9.47
CA HIS A 104 5.74 -31.30 8.61
C HIS A 104 4.53 -30.75 9.37
N ALA A 105 4.21 -31.29 10.54
CA ALA A 105 3.11 -30.80 11.37
C ALA A 105 3.32 -29.35 11.82
N ARG A 106 4.57 -28.99 12.14
CA ARG A 106 4.95 -27.62 12.49
C ARG A 106 4.81 -26.69 11.29
N TYR A 107 5.23 -27.10 10.10
CA TYR A 107 5.07 -26.32 8.88
C TYR A 107 3.60 -26.11 8.50
N TYR A 108 2.78 -27.14 8.65
CA TYR A 108 1.33 -27.03 8.53
C TYR A 108 0.76 -26.00 9.51
N ALA A 109 1.19 -26.02 10.77
CA ALA A 109 0.78 -25.01 11.74
C ALA A 109 1.32 -23.60 11.43
N THR A 110 2.48 -23.46 10.78
CA THR A 110 2.96 -22.16 10.29
C THR A 110 1.99 -21.51 9.30
N ARG A 111 1.34 -22.32 8.45
CA ARG A 111 0.41 -21.82 7.44
C ARG A 111 -1.01 -21.56 7.97
N ASN A 112 -1.40 -22.20 9.08
CA ASN A 112 -2.80 -22.28 9.50
C ASN A 112 -3.06 -21.77 10.94
N ALA A 113 -2.03 -21.38 11.69
CA ALA A 113 -2.23 -20.86 13.04
C ALA A 113 -2.89 -19.47 13.05
N ASN A 114 -3.78 -19.24 14.00
CA ASN A 114 -4.50 -17.97 14.17
C ASN A 114 -3.67 -16.91 14.93
N VAL A 115 -2.51 -17.30 15.46
CA VAL A 115 -1.67 -16.47 16.32
C VAL A 115 -0.31 -16.30 15.65
N ARG A 116 0.24 -15.08 15.71
CA ARG A 116 1.59 -14.80 15.23
C ARG A 116 2.62 -15.69 15.95
N LEU A 117 3.36 -16.46 15.17
CA LEU A 117 4.37 -17.39 15.66
C LEU A 117 5.65 -16.62 15.98
N LYS A 118 6.32 -16.95 17.09
CA LYS A 118 7.55 -16.28 17.56
C LYS A 118 8.65 -17.30 17.85
N ASP A 119 8.84 -18.20 16.90
CA ASP A 119 9.81 -19.26 17.03
C ASP A 119 11.20 -18.68 17.25
N LYS A 120 11.85 -19.13 18.32
CA LYS A 120 13.22 -18.75 18.61
C LYS A 120 14.19 -19.90 18.44
N ARG A 121 13.86 -21.09 18.97
CA ARG A 121 14.83 -22.20 19.07
C ARG A 121 14.18 -23.57 18.96
N TYR A 122 14.87 -24.47 18.26
CA TYR A 122 14.50 -25.87 18.07
C TYR A 122 15.64 -26.78 18.56
N LEU A 123 15.30 -27.82 19.32
CA LEU A 123 16.22 -28.86 19.77
C LEU A 123 15.64 -30.23 19.39
N PHE A 124 16.35 -30.96 18.54
CA PHE A 124 15.97 -32.30 18.11
C PHE A 124 16.88 -33.32 18.81
N LEU A 125 16.32 -34.13 19.70
CA LEU A 125 17.03 -35.21 20.38
C LEU A 125 16.76 -36.50 19.60
N CYS A 126 17.70 -36.84 18.72
CA CYS A 126 17.59 -37.93 17.76
C CYS A 126 18.48 -39.10 18.17
N GLU A 127 18.08 -40.32 17.82
CA GLU A 127 18.88 -41.53 18.04
C GLU A 127 19.43 -42.07 16.71
N ASP A 128 18.53 -42.50 15.83
CA ASP A 128 18.88 -43.20 14.59
C ASP A 128 18.80 -42.32 13.33
N GLU A 129 18.26 -41.09 13.44
CA GLU A 129 18.06 -40.22 12.28
C GLU A 129 19.41 -39.73 11.71
N SER A 130 19.55 -39.80 10.38
CA SER A 130 20.73 -39.30 9.68
C SER A 130 20.69 -37.78 9.60
N PRO A 131 21.74 -37.05 10.06
CA PRO A 131 21.85 -35.60 9.90
C PRO A 131 21.76 -35.16 8.45
N ALA A 132 22.34 -35.95 7.54
CA ALA A 132 22.35 -35.63 6.11
C ALA A 132 20.95 -35.78 5.47
N GLU A 133 20.03 -36.52 6.08
CA GLU A 133 18.66 -36.67 5.57
C GLU A 133 17.72 -35.67 6.26
N LEU A 134 17.75 -35.60 7.60
CA LEU A 134 16.86 -34.74 8.37
C LEU A 134 17.16 -33.25 8.14
N LEU A 135 18.44 -32.85 8.15
CA LEU A 135 18.84 -31.45 8.00
C LEU A 135 18.83 -30.97 6.55
N TYR A 136 18.69 -31.89 5.59
CA TYR A 136 18.55 -31.55 4.17
C TYR A 136 17.10 -31.18 3.80
N LEU A 137 16.14 -31.35 4.72
CA LEU A 137 14.76 -30.92 4.50
C LEU A 137 14.69 -29.41 4.26
N ASP A 138 14.17 -29.02 3.10
CA ASP A 138 14.01 -27.61 2.69
C ASP A 138 13.19 -26.80 3.71
N ILE A 139 12.22 -27.44 4.36
CA ILE A 139 11.36 -26.84 5.38
C ILE A 139 12.16 -26.25 6.56
N LEU A 140 13.33 -26.81 6.90
CA LEU A 140 14.13 -26.31 8.02
C LEU A 140 14.74 -24.92 7.76
N GLN A 141 14.74 -24.44 6.52
CA GLN A 141 15.14 -23.07 6.19
C GLN A 141 14.25 -22.02 6.89
N PHE A 142 12.97 -22.34 7.14
CA PHE A 142 12.05 -21.49 7.92
C PHE A 142 12.38 -21.44 9.41
N TYR A 143 13.13 -22.41 9.90
CA TYR A 143 13.45 -22.59 11.32
C TYR A 143 14.96 -22.56 11.53
N PRO A 144 15.65 -21.45 11.21
CA PRO A 144 17.11 -21.43 11.09
C PRO A 144 17.82 -21.70 12.43
N HIS A 145 17.17 -21.51 13.57
CA HIS A 145 17.76 -21.76 14.88
C HIS A 145 17.39 -23.16 15.40
N HIS A 146 17.91 -24.20 14.75
CA HIS A 146 17.74 -25.59 15.15
C HIS A 146 19.07 -26.29 15.45
N LEU A 147 19.00 -27.23 16.40
CA LEU A 147 20.13 -28.05 16.83
C LEU A 147 19.68 -29.51 16.93
N MET A 148 20.36 -30.40 16.22
CA MET A 148 20.18 -31.83 16.30
C MET A 148 21.25 -32.44 17.19
N VAL A 149 20.86 -33.24 18.17
CA VAL A 149 21.77 -33.98 19.04
C VAL A 149 21.59 -35.46 18.77
N ARG A 150 22.69 -36.17 18.54
CA ARG A 150 22.68 -37.62 18.31
C ARG A 150 23.85 -38.33 19.01
N PRO A 151 23.76 -39.64 19.29
CA PRO A 151 24.91 -40.41 19.77
C PRO A 151 26.07 -40.42 18.76
N GLY A 152 27.31 -40.37 19.26
CA GLY A 152 28.50 -40.46 18.42
C GLY A 152 28.61 -41.85 17.77
N THR A 153 28.75 -41.91 16.44
CA THR A 153 28.98 -43.16 15.73
C THR A 153 30.46 -43.56 15.83
N LYS A 154 30.76 -44.77 16.32
CA LYS A 154 32.12 -45.34 16.19
C LYS A 154 32.43 -45.50 14.71
N THR A 155 33.32 -44.67 14.18
CA THR A 155 33.78 -44.82 12.79
C THR A 155 34.50 -46.17 12.68
N GLU A 156 33.95 -47.11 11.92
CA GLU A 156 34.66 -48.33 11.56
C GLU A 156 35.94 -47.95 10.81
N ALA A 157 37.05 -48.56 11.20
CA ALA A 157 38.33 -48.37 10.55
C ALA A 157 38.24 -48.85 9.09
N GLY A 158 38.05 -47.93 8.15
CA GLY A 158 38.10 -48.26 6.72
C GLY A 158 37.20 -47.46 5.79
N ALA A 159 37.06 -46.15 5.96
CA ALA A 159 36.57 -45.29 4.88
C ALA A 159 37.33 -43.97 4.90
N VAL A 160 38.20 -43.79 3.89
CA VAL A 160 38.86 -42.51 3.63
C VAL A 160 37.76 -41.48 3.30
N PRO A 161 37.70 -40.32 3.97
CA PRO A 161 36.85 -39.24 3.50
C PRO A 161 37.47 -38.71 2.21
N THR A 162 36.81 -38.94 1.07
CA THR A 162 37.11 -38.22 -0.15
C THR A 162 36.88 -36.73 0.12
N GLY A 163 37.94 -35.94 -0.05
CA GLY A 163 37.86 -34.48 0.00
C GLY A 163 36.86 -33.92 -1.03
N PRO A 164 36.63 -32.59 -0.99
CA PRO A 164 35.57 -31.96 -1.77
C PRO A 164 35.74 -32.26 -3.25
N THR A 165 34.76 -32.94 -3.84
CA THR A 165 34.61 -33.05 -5.29
C THR A 165 34.42 -31.65 -5.85
N THR A 166 35.51 -31.10 -6.41
CA THR A 166 35.44 -30.03 -7.40
C THR A 166 34.47 -30.45 -8.49
N GLY A 167 33.50 -29.58 -8.81
CA GLY A 167 32.52 -29.79 -9.87
C GLY A 167 33.16 -30.05 -11.24
N PRO A 168 32.36 -30.47 -12.23
CA PRO A 168 32.86 -30.85 -13.55
C PRO A 168 33.47 -29.62 -14.25
N GLN A 169 34.74 -29.71 -14.61
CA GLN A 169 35.32 -28.78 -15.59
C GLN A 169 34.91 -29.23 -17.01
N PRO A 170 34.61 -28.28 -17.91
CA PRO A 170 34.20 -28.57 -19.28
C PRO A 170 35.38 -29.08 -20.12
N GLU A 171 35.09 -30.06 -20.97
CA GLU A 171 36.00 -30.52 -22.02
C GLU A 171 36.36 -29.38 -22.97
N ASP A 172 37.66 -29.17 -23.22
CA ASP A 172 38.14 -28.52 -24.44
C ASP A 172 39.32 -29.35 -24.99
N PRO A 173 39.22 -29.87 -26.24
CA PRO A 173 40.22 -30.78 -26.79
C PRO A 173 41.26 -29.99 -27.58
N ARG A 174 42.55 -30.02 -27.18
CA ARG A 174 43.71 -29.89 -28.10
C ARG A 174 45.06 -29.95 -27.38
N ARG A 175 46.00 -30.67 -28.03
CA ARG A 175 47.47 -30.71 -27.86
C ARG A 175 47.96 -31.41 -26.58
N GLY A 176 48.84 -32.41 -26.60
CA GLY A 176 49.79 -32.86 -27.61
C GLY A 176 51.21 -32.77 -27.03
N GLY A 177 51.77 -33.93 -26.64
CA GLY A 177 53.20 -34.25 -26.60
C GLY A 177 54.11 -33.52 -25.59
N GLY A 178 54.84 -34.28 -24.78
CA GLY A 178 56.02 -33.76 -24.10
C GLY A 178 56.51 -34.64 -22.95
N ALA A 179 57.63 -35.33 -23.17
CA ALA A 179 58.25 -36.27 -22.26
C ALA A 179 59.22 -35.60 -21.25
N SER A 180 59.70 -36.43 -20.30
CA SER A 180 60.96 -36.29 -19.54
C SER A 180 60.87 -35.37 -18.29
N VAL A 181 61.48 -35.64 -17.13
CA VAL A 181 62.62 -36.51 -16.78
C VAL A 181 62.62 -36.81 -15.26
N ASN A 182 63.13 -37.99 -14.92
CA ASN A 182 63.51 -38.43 -13.58
C ASN A 182 64.65 -37.57 -12.99
N THR A 183 64.57 -37.20 -11.72
CA THR A 183 65.75 -37.22 -10.85
C THR A 183 65.39 -37.71 -9.46
N ARG A 184 65.88 -38.91 -9.21
CA ARG A 184 66.04 -39.61 -7.95
C ARG A 184 67.18 -38.92 -7.20
N ASN A 185 66.99 -38.56 -5.94
CA ASN A 185 68.07 -38.50 -4.97
C ASN A 185 67.58 -39.11 -3.66
N LYS A 186 68.37 -40.08 -3.23
CA LYS A 186 68.21 -40.94 -2.06
C LYS A 186 69.37 -40.52 -1.17
N ASP A 187 69.09 -39.97 -0.01
CA ASP A 187 70.07 -39.85 1.06
C ASP A 187 69.42 -40.37 2.34
N ASP A 188 70.03 -41.43 2.85
CA ASP A 188 69.73 -42.11 4.09
C ASP A 188 70.30 -41.29 5.27
N GLY A 189 69.50 -41.10 6.31
CA GLY A 189 69.90 -40.43 7.54
C GLY A 189 68.98 -40.80 8.69
N GLU A 190 69.30 -41.91 9.37
CA GLU A 190 68.73 -42.27 10.66
C GLU A 190 69.10 -41.24 11.74
N GLY A 191 68.09 -40.76 12.48
CA GLY A 191 68.27 -39.91 13.65
C GLY A 191 66.90 -39.59 14.26
N GLY A 192 66.51 -40.36 15.27
CA GLY A 192 65.17 -40.35 15.85
C GLY A 192 64.75 -39.04 16.52
N ALA A 193 63.47 -38.70 16.35
CA ALA A 193 62.68 -37.93 17.30
C ALA A 193 61.20 -38.20 17.04
N GLY A 194 60.50 -38.69 18.06
CA GLY A 194 59.10 -39.11 17.96
C GLY A 194 58.18 -37.99 17.50
N THR A 195 57.51 -38.21 16.37
CA THR A 195 56.38 -37.39 15.96
C THR A 195 55.11 -38.13 16.39
N LYS A 196 54.47 -37.63 17.45
CA LYS A 196 53.15 -38.09 17.91
C LYS A 196 52.15 -37.89 16.77
N THR A 197 51.81 -38.97 16.07
CA THR A 197 50.58 -39.06 15.29
C THR A 197 49.42 -39.10 16.29
N ILE A 198 48.78 -37.96 16.51
CA ILE A 198 47.60 -37.87 17.37
C ILE A 198 46.45 -38.59 16.65
N SER A 199 45.98 -39.67 17.27
CA SER A 199 44.80 -40.45 16.90
C SER A 199 43.55 -39.57 17.07
N PHE A 200 42.97 -39.08 15.97
CA PHE A 200 41.73 -38.31 16.02
C PHE A 200 40.52 -39.25 16.08
N TYR A 201 39.74 -39.13 17.16
CA TYR A 201 38.46 -39.79 17.44
C TYR A 201 38.50 -41.24 17.94
N ARG A 202 38.59 -41.39 19.28
CA ARG A 202 38.16 -42.62 19.98
C ARG A 202 37.13 -42.41 21.10
N ASP A 203 36.80 -41.18 21.47
CA ASP A 203 35.99 -40.87 22.65
C ASP A 203 34.98 -39.71 22.40
N ILE A 204 34.01 -39.87 21.49
CA ILE A 204 32.86 -38.94 21.33
C ILE A 204 31.62 -39.59 21.94
N ASN A 205 30.87 -38.86 22.80
CA ASN A 205 29.61 -39.36 23.35
C ASN A 205 28.39 -38.88 22.53
N PHE A 206 28.29 -37.58 22.28
CA PHE A 206 27.20 -37.02 21.46
C PHE A 206 27.74 -36.04 20.43
N GLU A 207 27.15 -36.04 19.25
CA GLU A 207 27.43 -35.11 18.17
C GLU A 207 26.30 -34.08 18.07
N LEU A 208 26.67 -32.83 17.81
CA LEU A 208 25.74 -31.71 17.69
C LEU A 208 25.79 -31.19 16.26
N TRP A 209 24.67 -31.28 15.55
CA TRP A 209 24.52 -30.95 14.15
C TRP A 209 23.54 -29.80 13.94
N THR A 210 23.73 -29.02 12.88
CA THR A 210 22.81 -27.97 12.44
C THR A 210 22.85 -27.85 10.92
N GLN A 211 21.82 -27.27 10.30
CA GLN A 211 21.85 -26.97 8.88
C GLN A 211 22.76 -25.76 8.62
N LYS A 212 23.61 -25.86 7.59
CA LYS A 212 24.51 -24.79 7.17
C LYS A 212 23.71 -23.59 6.66
N PHE A 213 23.57 -22.55 7.49
CA PHE A 213 22.84 -21.35 7.09
C PHE A 213 23.64 -20.40 6.20
N VAL A 214 24.97 -20.40 6.34
CA VAL A 214 25.88 -19.38 5.75
C VAL A 214 26.50 -19.84 4.43
N GLY A 215 26.97 -18.89 3.62
CA GLY A 215 27.64 -19.18 2.34
C GLY A 215 26.68 -19.23 1.16
N ALA A 216 27.23 -19.12 -0.05
CA ALA A 216 26.44 -19.00 -1.29
C ALA A 216 25.88 -20.33 -1.84
N VAL A 217 26.40 -21.47 -1.36
CA VAL A 217 26.06 -22.83 -1.83
C VAL A 217 26.07 -23.80 -0.66
N GLY A 218 25.23 -24.83 -0.73
CA GLY A 218 25.17 -25.90 0.27
C GLY A 218 24.43 -25.46 1.53
N ASN A 219 23.46 -24.54 1.42
CA ASN A 219 22.72 -24.02 2.56
C ASN A 219 21.79 -25.07 3.22
N LEU A 220 21.69 -26.25 2.62
CA LEU A 220 20.98 -27.42 3.12
C LEU A 220 21.92 -28.46 3.74
N ASP A 221 23.24 -28.28 3.59
CA ASP A 221 24.21 -29.28 4.04
C ASP A 221 24.20 -29.39 5.57
N ALA A 222 24.26 -30.62 6.07
CA ALA A 222 24.43 -30.89 7.50
C ALA A 222 25.83 -30.48 7.95
N LEU A 223 25.90 -29.64 8.99
CA LEU A 223 27.14 -29.15 9.57
C LEU A 223 27.29 -29.70 11.00
N LEU A 224 28.38 -30.43 11.25
CA LEU A 224 28.78 -30.81 12.61
C LEU A 224 29.30 -29.56 13.32
N LEU A 225 28.55 -29.09 14.31
CA LEU A 225 28.82 -27.86 15.04
C LEU A 225 29.80 -28.09 16.20
N ASP A 226 29.54 -29.11 17.01
CA ASP A 226 30.40 -29.50 18.12
C ASP A 226 30.19 -30.97 18.50
N ALA A 227 31.02 -31.48 19.40
CA ALA A 227 30.88 -32.81 19.98
C ALA A 227 30.97 -32.72 21.51
N PHE A 228 30.08 -33.43 22.21
CA PHE A 228 30.12 -33.59 23.65
C PHE A 228 30.97 -34.80 24.01
N LEU A 229 32.04 -34.54 24.75
CA LEU A 229 33.05 -35.54 25.09
C LEU A 229 32.71 -36.22 26.44
N PRO A 230 33.25 -37.44 26.70
CA PRO A 230 33.05 -38.15 27.96
C PRO A 230 33.50 -37.40 29.22
N ASN A 231 34.37 -36.40 29.09
CA ASN A 231 34.78 -35.51 30.18
C ASN A 231 33.72 -34.42 30.50
N GLU A 232 32.55 -34.50 29.87
CA GLU A 232 31.39 -33.62 30.07
C GLU A 232 31.66 -32.16 29.65
N THR A 233 32.43 -32.00 28.58
CA THR A 233 32.73 -30.70 27.97
C THR A 233 32.54 -30.76 26.45
N PHE A 234 32.26 -29.60 25.85
CA PHE A 234 32.24 -29.44 24.40
C PHE A 234 33.67 -29.43 23.84
N ALA A 235 33.89 -30.14 22.75
CA ALA A 235 35.19 -30.30 22.11
C ALA A 235 35.74 -28.96 21.58
N ASN A 236 34.90 -28.19 20.89
CA ASN A 236 35.29 -26.93 20.26
C ASN A 236 34.78 -25.69 21.03
N ARG A 237 33.87 -25.87 22.00
CA ARG A 237 33.22 -24.80 22.79
C ARG A 237 32.58 -23.74 21.89
N VAL A 238 31.94 -24.17 20.81
CA VAL A 238 31.26 -23.29 19.86
C VAL A 238 29.92 -22.84 20.44
N GLU A 239 29.50 -21.62 20.09
CA GLU A 239 28.15 -21.15 20.42
C GLU A 239 27.10 -21.97 19.66
N LEU A 240 26.16 -22.61 20.37
CA LEU A 240 25.21 -23.56 19.77
C LEU A 240 24.07 -22.88 19.00
N TYR A 241 23.65 -21.69 19.45
CA TYR A 241 22.62 -20.88 18.80
C TYR A 241 23.15 -19.47 18.50
N PRO A 242 24.12 -19.33 17.57
CA PRO A 242 24.70 -18.03 17.25
C PRO A 242 23.65 -17.13 16.59
N ASN A 243 23.83 -15.82 16.73
CA ASN A 243 23.02 -14.86 15.98
C ASN A 243 23.45 -14.88 14.50
N LYS A 244 22.71 -15.66 13.71
CA LYS A 244 22.95 -15.91 12.29
C LYS A 244 22.81 -14.65 11.42
N LEU A 245 22.17 -13.58 11.91
CA LEU A 245 22.00 -12.33 11.16
C LEU A 245 23.22 -11.41 11.25
N LEU A 246 24.16 -11.61 12.19
CA LEU A 246 25.32 -10.72 12.31
C LEU A 246 26.24 -10.77 11.08
N ASN A 247 26.41 -11.95 10.48
CA ASN A 247 27.24 -12.14 9.28
C ASN A 247 26.77 -13.37 8.49
N LEU A 248 26.22 -13.12 7.30
CA LEU A 248 25.63 -14.12 6.42
C LEU A 248 26.67 -14.83 5.52
N GLN A 249 27.94 -14.41 5.58
CA GLN A 249 29.07 -14.96 4.82
C GLN A 249 28.76 -15.20 3.32
N ARG A 250 28.14 -14.21 2.67
CA ARG A 250 27.69 -14.24 1.26
C ARG A 250 26.55 -15.23 0.98
N ARG A 251 25.69 -15.54 1.96
CA ARG A 251 24.41 -16.22 1.70
C ARG A 251 23.62 -15.45 0.64
N SER A 252 23.08 -16.17 -0.34
CA SER A 252 22.17 -15.59 -1.33
C SER A 252 20.81 -15.33 -0.70
N LEU A 253 20.37 -14.07 -0.69
CA LEU A 253 19.04 -13.66 -0.27
C LEU A 253 18.17 -13.47 -1.51
N LEU A 254 17.08 -14.23 -1.61
CA LEU A 254 16.18 -14.22 -2.77
C LEU A 254 15.06 -13.21 -2.55
N VAL A 255 15.06 -12.11 -3.31
CA VAL A 255 14.13 -11.00 -3.11
C VAL A 255 13.26 -10.82 -4.36
N GLY A 256 11.95 -10.84 -4.19
CA GLY A 256 11.02 -10.40 -5.24
C GLY A 256 10.81 -8.90 -5.18
N SER A 257 10.86 -8.21 -6.32
CA SER A 257 10.58 -6.79 -6.34
C SER A 257 9.95 -6.31 -7.64
N ILE A 258 8.96 -5.42 -7.51
CA ILE A 258 8.33 -4.73 -8.63
C ILE A 258 9.08 -3.43 -8.94
N THR A 259 8.71 -2.77 -10.04
CA THR A 259 9.08 -1.39 -10.31
C THR A 259 7.93 -0.49 -9.87
N TYR A 260 8.13 0.27 -8.80
CA TYR A 260 7.17 1.21 -8.28
C TYR A 260 7.88 2.43 -7.69
N VAL A 261 7.95 3.49 -8.49
CA VAL A 261 8.72 4.70 -8.19
C VAL A 261 8.01 5.54 -7.10
N PRO A 262 8.74 6.07 -6.10
CA PRO A 262 10.20 6.09 -5.93
C PRO A 262 10.75 4.97 -5.01
N TYR A 263 9.95 3.98 -4.67
CA TYR A 263 10.32 2.95 -3.70
C TYR A 263 11.32 1.95 -4.28
N THR A 264 11.03 1.45 -5.49
CA THR A 264 11.79 0.39 -6.14
C THR A 264 11.78 0.58 -7.66
N ILE A 265 12.93 0.36 -8.29
CA ILE A 265 13.14 0.34 -9.73
C ILE A 265 13.88 -0.97 -9.98
N THR A 266 13.28 -1.85 -10.77
CA THR A 266 13.74 -3.21 -11.06
C THR A 266 13.65 -3.47 -12.55
N ASN A 267 14.72 -3.14 -13.27
CA ASN A 267 14.76 -3.30 -14.72
C ASN A 267 15.90 -4.23 -15.13
N TYR A 268 15.61 -5.14 -16.06
CA TYR A 268 16.64 -5.94 -16.71
C TYR A 268 17.48 -5.06 -17.64
N VAL A 269 18.79 -5.12 -17.47
CA VAL A 269 19.79 -4.39 -18.26
C VAL A 269 20.82 -5.38 -18.84
N PRO A 270 21.60 -4.98 -19.87
CA PRO A 270 22.69 -5.80 -20.37
C PRO A 270 23.64 -6.27 -19.25
N ALA A 271 24.21 -7.46 -19.43
CA ALA A 271 25.12 -8.05 -18.46
C ALA A 271 26.31 -7.12 -18.15
N GLY A 272 26.51 -6.81 -16.87
CA GLY A 272 27.59 -5.98 -16.35
C GLY A 272 27.21 -4.52 -16.12
N GLU A 273 26.06 -4.07 -16.62
CA GLU A 273 25.57 -2.69 -16.45
C GLU A 273 24.69 -2.50 -15.22
N GLY A 274 24.12 -3.58 -14.67
CA GLY A 274 23.29 -3.56 -13.47
C GLY A 274 24.09 -3.57 -12.17
N ASP A 275 23.38 -3.50 -11.05
CA ASP A 275 23.95 -3.50 -9.70
C ASP A 275 23.68 -4.79 -8.91
N VAL A 276 22.67 -5.57 -9.28
CA VAL A 276 22.33 -6.85 -8.63
C VAL A 276 22.17 -8.00 -9.61
N ASP A 277 22.31 -9.23 -9.08
CA ASP A 277 22.15 -10.45 -9.87
C ASP A 277 20.69 -10.93 -9.87
N PRO A 278 20.20 -11.50 -10.98
CA PRO A 278 18.88 -12.14 -11.00
C PRO A 278 18.89 -13.51 -10.29
N ILE A 279 17.72 -13.98 -9.84
CA ILE A 279 17.60 -15.29 -9.15
C ILE A 279 17.95 -16.46 -10.09
N HIS A 280 17.47 -16.44 -11.34
CA HIS A 280 17.44 -17.61 -12.22
C HIS A 280 18.63 -17.76 -13.20
N ARG A 281 19.66 -16.90 -13.16
CA ARG A 281 20.85 -17.07 -14.03
C ARG A 281 21.98 -17.78 -13.31
N HIS A 282 22.45 -18.87 -13.91
CA HIS A 282 23.68 -19.59 -13.54
C HIS A 282 24.97 -18.75 -13.64
N LEU A 283 24.89 -17.51 -14.14
CA LEU A 283 26.03 -16.60 -14.29
C LEU A 283 25.70 -15.28 -13.58
N ALA A 284 26.44 -14.98 -12.51
CA ALA A 284 26.45 -13.69 -11.83
C ALA A 284 26.98 -12.63 -12.82
N ASN A 285 26.05 -11.94 -13.46
CA ASN A 285 26.34 -11.03 -14.56
C ASN A 285 25.76 -9.64 -14.33
N ARG A 286 25.29 -9.32 -13.11
CA ARG A 286 24.72 -8.02 -12.74
C ARG A 286 23.84 -7.44 -13.84
N SER A 287 22.80 -8.16 -14.21
CA SER A 287 21.91 -7.79 -15.31
C SER A 287 20.61 -7.14 -14.84
N LEU A 288 20.57 -6.63 -13.61
CA LEU A 288 19.38 -6.02 -13.04
C LEU A 288 19.78 -4.74 -12.32
N THR A 289 19.07 -3.65 -12.61
CA THR A 289 19.16 -2.38 -11.90
C THR A 289 18.13 -2.39 -10.78
N PHE A 290 18.58 -2.26 -9.53
CA PHE A 290 17.79 -2.31 -8.32
C PHE A 290 18.01 -1.07 -7.46
N ASP A 291 17.18 -0.03 -7.68
CA ASP A 291 17.33 1.26 -7.02
C ASP A 291 16.00 1.78 -6.45
N GLY A 292 16.05 2.82 -5.62
CA GLY A 292 14.89 3.39 -4.94
C GLY A 292 15.02 3.36 -3.41
N ALA A 293 14.06 3.99 -2.73
CA ALA A 293 14.11 4.14 -1.27
C ALA A 293 14.16 2.80 -0.54
N GLU A 294 13.31 1.84 -0.91
CA GLU A 294 13.25 0.52 -0.28
C GLU A 294 14.36 -0.41 -0.77
N ALA A 295 14.69 -0.35 -2.07
CA ALA A 295 15.79 -1.12 -2.65
C ALA A 295 17.14 -0.79 -1.97
N ASN A 296 17.39 0.49 -1.69
CA ASN A 296 18.60 0.94 -0.99
C ASN A 296 18.68 0.43 0.44
N VAL A 297 17.54 0.23 1.13
CA VAL A 297 17.52 -0.42 2.45
C VAL A 297 18.02 -1.86 2.34
N MET A 298 17.58 -2.62 1.35
CA MET A 298 18.02 -4.00 1.13
C MET A 298 19.49 -4.11 0.73
N LYS A 299 19.97 -3.22 -0.14
CA LYS A 299 21.39 -3.13 -0.48
C LYS A 299 22.24 -2.83 0.76
N THR A 300 21.81 -1.87 1.59
CA THR A 300 22.50 -1.52 2.84
C THR A 300 22.49 -2.69 3.83
N PHE A 301 21.36 -3.39 3.96
CA PHE A 301 21.26 -4.60 4.79
C PHE A 301 22.32 -5.63 4.38
N CYS A 302 22.46 -5.93 3.09
CA CYS A 302 23.49 -6.88 2.65
C CYS A 302 24.93 -6.37 2.75
N GLN A 303 25.15 -5.06 2.67
CA GLN A 303 26.47 -4.47 2.95
C GLN A 303 26.87 -4.64 4.42
N VAL A 304 25.93 -4.42 5.35
CA VAL A 304 26.18 -4.53 6.80
C VAL A 304 26.31 -5.99 7.24
N HIS A 305 25.44 -6.86 6.74
CA HIS A 305 25.33 -8.26 7.17
C HIS A 305 26.08 -9.24 6.26
N ASN A 306 26.84 -8.75 5.27
CA ASN A 306 27.62 -9.56 4.34
C ASN A 306 26.77 -10.66 3.65
N CYS A 307 25.63 -10.29 3.07
CA CYS A 307 24.86 -11.18 2.18
C CYS A 307 25.06 -10.84 0.70
N HIS A 308 24.64 -11.78 -0.14
CA HIS A 308 24.59 -11.64 -1.58
C HIS A 308 23.14 -11.47 -2.02
N LEU A 309 22.77 -10.31 -2.54
CA LEU A 309 21.41 -10.04 -2.95
C LEU A 309 21.13 -10.61 -4.35
N ARG A 310 20.05 -11.37 -4.50
CA ARG A 310 19.51 -11.79 -5.80
C ARG A 310 18.06 -11.37 -5.93
N VAL A 311 17.72 -10.73 -7.04
CA VAL A 311 16.41 -10.09 -7.22
C VAL A 311 15.67 -10.69 -8.40
N GLU A 312 14.37 -10.96 -8.23
CA GLU A 312 13.46 -11.23 -9.34
C GLU A 312 12.65 -9.96 -9.63
N ALA A 313 12.69 -9.51 -10.89
CA ALA A 313 12.01 -8.29 -11.33
C ALA A 313 10.65 -8.64 -11.94
N TYR A 314 9.57 -8.17 -11.31
CA TYR A 314 8.19 -8.45 -11.73
C TYR A 314 7.62 -7.40 -12.70
N GLY A 315 8.37 -6.34 -13.00
CA GLY A 315 7.92 -5.22 -13.82
C GLY A 315 7.09 -4.20 -13.04
N ALA A 316 6.51 -3.24 -13.76
CA ALA A 316 5.76 -2.14 -13.15
C ALA A 316 4.39 -2.57 -12.61
N ASP A 317 4.05 -2.16 -11.39
CA ASP A 317 2.75 -2.38 -10.73
C ASP A 317 2.27 -3.85 -10.65
N ASN A 318 3.18 -4.82 -10.80
CA ASN A 318 2.85 -6.24 -10.86
C ASN A 318 3.04 -6.95 -9.51
N TRP A 319 2.37 -6.46 -8.47
CA TRP A 319 2.35 -7.12 -7.17
C TRP A 319 1.72 -8.52 -7.23
N GLY A 320 0.70 -8.72 -8.08
CA GLY A 320 -0.11 -9.94 -8.11
C GLY A 320 -1.05 -10.08 -6.91
N GLY A 321 -1.61 -11.26 -6.72
CA GLY A 321 -2.57 -11.58 -5.67
C GLY A 321 -2.54 -13.05 -5.25
N ILE A 322 -3.08 -13.30 -4.06
CA ILE A 322 -3.35 -14.64 -3.51
C ILE A 322 -4.86 -14.78 -3.46
N TYR A 323 -5.39 -15.84 -4.09
CA TYR A 323 -6.82 -16.06 -4.27
C TYR A 323 -7.34 -17.15 -3.32
N ASP A 324 -8.65 -17.14 -3.04
CA ASP A 324 -9.30 -18.10 -2.12
C ASP A 324 -9.15 -19.58 -2.56
N ASN A 325 -8.90 -19.80 -3.85
CA ASN A 325 -8.66 -21.14 -4.42
C ASN A 325 -7.20 -21.60 -4.27
N GLU A 326 -6.40 -20.92 -3.44
CA GLU A 326 -4.96 -21.15 -3.23
C GLU A 326 -4.09 -20.96 -4.49
N SER A 327 -4.66 -20.49 -5.60
CA SER A 327 -3.86 -20.00 -6.72
C SER A 327 -3.30 -18.63 -6.39
N SER A 328 -2.17 -18.30 -7.00
CA SER A 328 -1.51 -17.02 -6.79
C SER A 328 -0.74 -16.59 -8.04
N ASP A 329 -0.46 -15.29 -8.14
CA ASP A 329 0.32 -14.71 -9.23
C ASP A 329 1.17 -13.52 -8.76
N GLY A 330 2.05 -13.06 -9.66
CA GLY A 330 2.94 -11.92 -9.42
C GLY A 330 3.89 -12.11 -8.23
N MET A 331 4.40 -10.98 -7.74
CA MET A 331 5.38 -10.96 -6.65
C MET A 331 4.83 -11.60 -5.35
N LEU A 332 3.58 -11.31 -4.99
CA LEU A 332 2.94 -11.85 -3.78
C LEU A 332 2.68 -13.35 -3.92
N GLY A 333 2.33 -13.83 -5.11
CA GLY A 333 2.20 -15.25 -5.37
C GLY A 333 3.50 -16.01 -5.24
N ASP A 334 4.61 -15.43 -5.69
CA ASP A 334 5.93 -16.05 -5.56
C ASP A 334 6.46 -16.03 -4.11
N ILE A 335 6.03 -15.09 -3.26
CA ILE A 335 6.23 -15.18 -1.80
C ILE A 335 5.42 -16.35 -1.24
N TYR A 336 4.15 -16.47 -1.63
CA TYR A 336 3.25 -17.51 -1.15
C TYR A 336 3.72 -18.92 -1.54
N GLU A 337 4.18 -19.08 -2.77
CA GLU A 337 4.77 -20.32 -3.30
C GLU A 337 6.25 -20.49 -2.93
N GLN A 338 6.82 -19.54 -2.18
CA GLN A 338 8.18 -19.59 -1.64
C GLN A 338 9.28 -19.69 -2.71
N ARG A 339 9.01 -19.12 -3.90
CA ARG A 339 10.04 -18.91 -4.93
C ARG A 339 11.00 -17.77 -4.57
N VAL A 340 10.55 -16.85 -3.71
CA VAL A 340 11.36 -15.79 -3.10
C VAL A 340 11.24 -15.83 -1.58
N GLU A 341 12.30 -15.42 -0.87
CA GLU A 341 12.35 -15.41 0.60
C GLU A 341 11.77 -14.10 1.19
N MET A 342 11.81 -13.02 0.42
CA MET A 342 11.34 -11.70 0.82
C MET A 342 10.79 -10.96 -0.40
N ALA A 343 9.86 -10.03 -0.18
CA ALA A 343 9.46 -9.10 -1.24
C ALA A 343 9.45 -7.65 -0.79
N ILE A 344 9.63 -6.76 -1.76
CA ILE A 344 9.75 -5.31 -1.55
C ILE A 344 9.22 -4.53 -2.76
N GLY A 345 8.64 -3.37 -2.51
CA GLY A 345 7.92 -2.59 -3.53
C GLY A 345 6.60 -2.05 -3.01
N CYS A 346 6.63 -1.26 -1.92
CA CYS A 346 5.45 -0.63 -1.33
C CYS A 346 4.35 -1.64 -0.97
N ILE A 347 4.73 -2.70 -0.25
CA ILE A 347 3.82 -3.77 0.19
C ILE A 347 3.23 -3.40 1.55
N TYR A 348 1.92 -3.63 1.68
CA TYR A 348 1.21 -3.54 2.95
C TYR A 348 0.83 -4.93 3.42
N ASN A 349 0.41 -5.06 4.67
CA ASN A 349 -0.08 -6.31 5.21
C ASN A 349 -1.51 -6.63 4.70
N TRP A 350 -1.64 -6.92 3.40
CA TRP A 350 -2.91 -7.25 2.75
C TRP A 350 -3.39 -8.67 3.07
N TYR A 351 -2.47 -9.57 3.39
CA TYR A 351 -2.73 -10.98 3.69
C TYR A 351 -2.17 -11.33 5.07
N ASP A 352 -2.77 -10.76 6.12
CA ASP A 352 -2.28 -10.85 7.51
C ASP A 352 -2.27 -12.26 8.10
N GLY A 353 -3.15 -13.14 7.61
CA GLY A 353 -3.19 -14.56 7.98
C GLY A 353 -2.22 -15.46 7.20
N ILE A 354 -1.57 -14.95 6.15
CA ILE A 354 -0.73 -15.76 5.24
C ILE A 354 0.72 -15.28 5.22
N THR A 355 0.93 -13.96 5.26
CA THR A 355 2.26 -13.34 5.10
C THR A 355 2.70 -12.62 6.37
N GLU A 356 4.00 -12.64 6.65
CA GLU A 356 4.59 -11.86 7.73
C GLU A 356 5.28 -10.60 7.19
N THR A 357 4.97 -9.45 7.80
CA THR A 357 5.61 -8.18 7.44
C THR A 357 6.61 -7.72 8.49
N SER A 358 7.66 -7.04 8.04
CA SER A 358 8.60 -6.33 8.92
C SER A 358 7.92 -5.19 9.68
N HIS A 359 8.68 -4.49 10.52
CA HIS A 359 8.25 -3.18 11.00
C HIS A 359 8.04 -2.23 9.82
N THR A 360 7.05 -1.35 9.96
CA THR A 360 6.72 -0.35 8.95
C THR A 360 7.88 0.62 8.77
N ILE A 361 8.39 0.72 7.55
CA ILE A 361 9.53 1.59 7.19
C ILE A 361 9.08 2.97 6.70
N ALA A 362 7.87 3.08 6.15
CA ALA A 362 7.30 4.31 5.64
C ALA A 362 5.76 4.30 5.80
N ARG A 363 5.16 5.49 5.73
CA ARG A 363 3.70 5.66 5.70
C ARG A 363 3.29 6.48 4.49
N SER A 364 2.40 5.96 3.68
CA SER A 364 1.78 6.69 2.58
C SER A 364 0.27 6.58 2.64
N SER A 365 -0.41 7.25 1.72
CA SER A 365 -1.87 7.23 1.61
C SER A 365 -2.31 7.27 0.17
N VAL A 366 -3.34 6.49 -0.14
CA VAL A 366 -4.04 6.56 -1.42
C VAL A 366 -4.88 7.84 -1.48
N THR A 367 -4.86 8.51 -2.62
CA THR A 367 -5.61 9.73 -2.91
C THR A 367 -6.19 9.62 -4.31
N ILE A 368 -7.36 10.24 -4.53
CA ILE A 368 -7.99 10.27 -5.85
C ILE A 368 -7.65 11.59 -6.54
N LEU A 369 -7.11 11.51 -7.75
CA LEU A 369 -6.92 12.63 -8.66
C LEU A 369 -8.17 12.81 -9.52
N GLY A 370 -9.05 13.70 -9.08
CA GLY A 370 -10.29 14.07 -9.76
C GLY A 370 -10.13 15.16 -10.83
N PRO A 371 -11.15 15.37 -11.68
CA PRO A 371 -11.16 16.44 -12.68
C PRO A 371 -11.33 17.81 -12.02
N ALA A 372 -10.62 18.82 -12.52
CA ALA A 372 -10.77 20.19 -12.05
C ALA A 372 -12.17 20.73 -12.38
N PRO A 373 -12.71 21.64 -11.54
CA PRO A 373 -14.00 22.27 -11.80
C PRO A 373 -14.09 22.91 -13.18
N ALA A 374 -15.22 22.70 -13.87
CA ALA A 374 -15.45 23.30 -15.17
C ALA A 374 -15.84 24.78 -15.03
N PRO A 375 -15.40 25.66 -15.94
CA PRO A 375 -15.82 27.06 -15.92
C PRO A 375 -17.33 27.16 -16.17
N LEU A 376 -18.00 28.05 -15.44
CA LEU A 376 -19.42 28.32 -15.65
C LEU A 376 -19.65 28.99 -17.01
N PRO A 377 -20.79 28.69 -17.68
CA PRO A 377 -21.17 29.38 -18.90
C PRO A 377 -21.21 30.90 -18.70
N SER A 378 -20.56 31.64 -19.61
CA SER A 378 -20.35 33.08 -19.46
C SER A 378 -21.65 33.91 -19.40
N TRP A 379 -22.76 33.42 -19.97
CA TRP A 379 -24.06 34.09 -19.89
C TRP A 379 -24.57 34.20 -18.44
N ARG A 380 -24.21 33.23 -17.59
CA ARG A 380 -24.66 33.17 -16.19
C ARG A 380 -24.06 34.30 -15.37
N THR A 381 -22.90 34.83 -15.79
CA THR A 381 -22.22 35.95 -15.11
C THR A 381 -23.08 37.21 -15.04
N ASN A 382 -23.99 37.44 -16.00
CA ASN A 382 -24.87 38.62 -15.99
C ASN A 382 -25.96 38.56 -14.89
N ILE A 383 -26.31 37.36 -14.41
CA ILE A 383 -27.35 37.18 -13.39
C ILE A 383 -26.79 36.84 -12.01
N MET A 384 -25.51 36.48 -11.91
CA MET A 384 -24.82 36.16 -10.65
C MET A 384 -24.60 37.32 -9.66
N PRO A 385 -24.58 38.61 -10.03
CA PRO A 385 -24.38 39.70 -9.06
C PRO A 385 -25.39 39.70 -7.91
N PHE A 386 -26.60 39.17 -8.15
CA PHE A 386 -27.63 38.99 -7.14
C PHE A 386 -28.02 37.52 -7.03
N ASN A 387 -28.25 37.06 -5.80
CA ASN A 387 -28.79 35.72 -5.58
C ASN A 387 -30.28 35.66 -5.99
N ASN A 388 -30.81 34.45 -6.13
CA ASN A 388 -32.19 34.22 -6.57
C ASN A 388 -33.22 34.94 -5.67
N ARG A 389 -32.97 35.02 -4.36
CA ARG A 389 -33.87 35.70 -3.41
C ARG A 389 -33.90 37.20 -3.65
N THR A 390 -32.75 37.83 -3.91
CA THR A 390 -32.64 39.25 -4.22
C THR A 390 -33.33 39.58 -5.54
N TRP A 391 -33.18 38.76 -6.58
CA TRP A 391 -33.92 38.94 -7.84
C TRP A 391 -35.44 38.89 -7.64
N LEU A 392 -35.93 37.92 -6.85
CA LEU A 392 -37.36 37.83 -6.52
C LEU A 392 -37.86 39.06 -5.73
N MET A 393 -37.06 39.55 -4.79
CA MET A 393 -37.39 40.75 -4.02
C MET A 393 -37.43 41.99 -4.93
N LEU A 394 -36.50 42.13 -5.88
CA LEU A 394 -36.50 43.23 -6.85
C LEU A 394 -37.75 43.24 -7.73
N ILE A 395 -38.12 42.08 -8.28
CA ILE A 395 -39.35 41.94 -9.08
C ILE A 395 -40.58 42.30 -8.23
N SER A 396 -40.62 41.83 -6.98
CA SER A 396 -41.72 42.12 -6.07
C SER A 396 -41.81 43.61 -5.74
N THR A 397 -40.68 44.27 -5.44
CA THR A 397 -40.62 45.71 -5.19
C THR A 397 -41.08 46.51 -6.40
N LEU A 398 -40.70 46.11 -7.62
CA LEU A 398 -41.14 46.76 -8.86
C LEU A 398 -42.67 46.74 -9.00
N VAL A 399 -43.29 45.58 -8.76
CA VAL A 399 -44.76 45.41 -8.80
C VAL A 399 -45.45 46.23 -7.70
N ILE A 400 -44.90 46.22 -6.48
CA ILE A 400 -45.45 46.99 -5.35
C ILE A 400 -45.38 48.50 -5.65
N CYS A 401 -44.24 49.00 -6.11
CA CYS A 401 -44.04 50.40 -6.45
C CYS A 401 -44.96 50.83 -7.61
N GLY A 402 -45.12 50.00 -8.64
CA GLY A 402 -46.03 50.26 -9.76
C GLY A 402 -47.50 50.32 -9.33
N THR A 403 -47.91 49.40 -8.46
CA THR A 403 -49.26 49.38 -7.87
C THR A 403 -49.49 50.58 -6.97
N PHE A 404 -48.50 50.99 -6.18
CA PHE A 404 -48.58 52.17 -5.31
C PHE A 404 -48.66 53.47 -6.13
N LEU A 405 -47.89 53.59 -7.21
CA LEU A 405 -47.99 54.72 -8.13
C LEU A 405 -49.37 54.81 -8.80
N TYR A 406 -49.92 53.67 -9.20
CA TYR A 406 -51.30 53.57 -9.68
C TYR A 406 -52.31 54.01 -8.60
N PHE A 407 -52.15 53.54 -7.36
CA PHE A 407 -53.01 53.92 -6.24
C PHE A 407 -52.97 55.43 -5.97
N MET A 408 -51.79 56.04 -5.97
CA MET A 408 -51.65 57.51 -5.85
C MET A 408 -52.37 58.25 -6.98
N LYS A 409 -52.27 57.77 -8.23
CA LYS A 409 -53.02 58.34 -9.38
C LYS A 409 -54.54 58.17 -9.21
N TYR A 410 -54.99 57.04 -8.66
CA TYR A 410 -56.41 56.77 -8.39
C TYR A 410 -57.00 57.65 -7.27
N VAL A 411 -56.29 57.78 -6.15
CA VAL A 411 -56.67 58.68 -5.04
C VAL A 411 -56.72 60.12 -5.53
N SER A 412 -55.73 60.52 -6.33
CA SER A 412 -55.65 61.85 -6.94
C SER A 412 -56.83 62.17 -7.87
N TYR A 413 -57.42 61.14 -8.51
CA TYR A 413 -58.62 61.23 -9.34
C TYR A 413 -59.90 61.26 -8.48
N ARG A 414 -60.03 60.37 -7.50
CA ARG A 414 -61.19 60.27 -6.59
C ARG A 414 -61.42 61.57 -5.80
N LEU A 415 -60.34 62.19 -5.33
CA LEU A 415 -60.39 63.45 -4.59
C LEU A 415 -60.52 64.68 -5.50
N ARG A 416 -60.77 64.48 -6.82
CA ARG A 416 -61.06 65.53 -7.83
C ARG A 416 -59.99 66.63 -7.96
N PHE A 417 -58.80 66.40 -7.44
CA PHE A 417 -57.68 67.32 -7.50
C PHE A 417 -57.06 67.49 -8.91
N SER A 418 -57.55 66.76 -9.93
CA SER A 418 -57.06 66.84 -11.31
C SER A 418 -58.22 67.27 -12.20
N GLY A 419 -58.13 68.48 -12.76
CA GLY A 419 -59.15 69.01 -13.68
C GLY A 419 -59.27 68.18 -14.95
N THR A 420 -60.48 68.15 -15.51
CA THR A 420 -60.83 67.79 -16.91
C THR A 420 -60.84 66.31 -17.38
N GLN A 421 -60.72 65.28 -16.54
CA GLN A 421 -60.90 63.88 -16.98
C GLN A 421 -62.20 63.24 -16.45
N VAL A 422 -63.11 62.88 -17.35
CA VAL A 422 -64.48 62.40 -17.04
C VAL A 422 -64.52 60.87 -16.78
N LYS A 423 -63.53 60.09 -17.24
CA LYS A 423 -63.47 58.63 -17.05
C LYS A 423 -62.07 58.15 -16.68
N PHE A 424 -61.95 57.35 -15.62
CA PHE A 424 -60.70 56.72 -15.19
C PHE A 424 -60.58 55.30 -15.76
N HIS A 425 -59.71 55.11 -16.74
CA HIS A 425 -59.41 53.80 -17.31
C HIS A 425 -58.38 53.07 -16.44
N HIS A 426 -58.86 52.19 -15.56
CA HIS A 426 -58.04 51.46 -14.60
C HIS A 426 -56.88 50.68 -15.25
N SER A 427 -57.14 49.85 -16.25
CA SER A 427 -56.13 49.00 -16.89
C SER A 427 -55.00 49.80 -17.53
N ARG A 428 -55.34 50.81 -18.34
CA ARG A 428 -54.36 51.68 -19.02
C ARG A 428 -53.52 52.50 -18.05
N LYS A 429 -54.10 52.92 -16.92
CA LYS A 429 -53.38 53.68 -15.88
C LYS A 429 -52.48 52.78 -15.04
N LEU A 430 -52.88 51.53 -14.77
CA LEU A 430 -52.05 50.53 -14.11
C LEU A 430 -50.84 50.17 -14.99
N GLU A 431 -51.08 49.81 -16.25
CA GLU A 431 -50.05 49.50 -17.24
C GLU A 431 -49.04 50.64 -17.38
N LYS A 432 -49.52 51.87 -17.59
CA LYS A 432 -48.63 53.04 -17.66
C LYS A 432 -47.81 53.21 -16.37
N SER A 433 -48.39 52.95 -15.20
CA SER A 433 -47.67 53.10 -13.92
C SER A 433 -46.64 52.00 -13.71
N MET A 434 -46.90 50.78 -14.18
CA MET A 434 -45.93 49.68 -14.20
C MET A 434 -44.77 50.00 -15.16
N LEU A 435 -45.05 50.50 -16.36
CA LEU A 435 -44.03 50.92 -17.33
C LEU A 435 -43.22 52.13 -16.84
N ASP A 436 -43.87 53.12 -16.20
CA ASP A 436 -43.19 54.28 -15.63
C ASP A 436 -42.21 53.86 -14.52
N ILE A 437 -42.59 52.90 -13.66
CA ILE A 437 -41.71 52.35 -12.61
C ILE A 437 -40.63 51.46 -13.21
N PHE A 438 -40.96 50.61 -14.20
CA PHE A 438 -39.96 49.80 -14.89
C PHE A 438 -38.89 50.68 -15.54
N ALA A 439 -39.29 51.75 -16.25
CA ALA A 439 -38.37 52.73 -16.83
C ALA A 439 -37.44 53.35 -15.77
N LEU A 440 -37.97 53.69 -14.59
CA LEU A 440 -37.18 54.21 -13.48
C LEU A 440 -36.14 53.20 -12.97
N PHE A 441 -36.48 51.91 -12.88
CA PHE A 441 -35.55 50.85 -12.46
C PHE A 441 -34.42 50.62 -13.46
N ILE A 442 -34.65 50.82 -14.76
CA ILE A 442 -33.62 50.75 -15.80
C ILE A 442 -32.93 52.10 -16.08
N GLN A 443 -33.13 53.11 -15.21
CA GLN A 443 -32.59 54.46 -15.33
C GLN A 443 -32.97 55.18 -16.64
N GLN A 444 -34.13 54.87 -17.20
CA GLN A 444 -34.66 55.54 -18.38
C GLN A 444 -35.67 56.63 -17.98
N PRO A 445 -35.60 57.82 -18.60
CA PRO A 445 -36.60 58.85 -18.38
C PRO A 445 -37.94 58.41 -18.97
N SER A 446 -39.00 58.41 -18.16
CA SER A 446 -40.37 58.24 -18.67
C SER A 446 -40.93 59.60 -19.15
N ALA A 447 -41.64 59.57 -20.29
CA ALA A 447 -42.22 60.73 -20.99
C ALA A 447 -43.07 61.65 -20.06
N PRO A 448 -43.27 62.94 -20.40
CA PRO A 448 -43.38 64.03 -19.43
C PRO A 448 -44.43 63.74 -18.37
N LEU A 449 -43.92 63.50 -17.18
CA LEU A 449 -44.74 63.33 -16.02
C LEU A 449 -45.15 64.72 -15.53
N SER A 450 -46.29 65.23 -16.00
CA SER A 450 -46.92 66.42 -15.41
C SER A 450 -47.43 66.07 -14.00
N PHE A 451 -46.50 65.90 -13.07
CA PHE A 451 -46.81 65.70 -11.67
C PHE A 451 -46.88 67.05 -11.01
N ASP A 452 -48.05 67.66 -10.96
CA ASP A 452 -48.21 68.99 -10.34
C ASP A 452 -48.18 68.92 -8.79
N ARG A 453 -47.89 67.75 -8.20
CA ARG A 453 -48.07 67.48 -6.77
C ARG A 453 -46.83 66.90 -6.11
N PHE A 454 -46.68 67.25 -4.83
CA PHE A 454 -45.54 66.85 -4.00
C PHE A 454 -45.41 65.34 -3.80
N ALA A 455 -46.50 64.63 -3.44
CA ALA A 455 -46.42 63.22 -3.05
C ALA A 455 -45.87 62.27 -4.16
N PRO A 456 -46.34 62.31 -5.42
CA PRO A 456 -45.75 61.51 -6.49
C PRO A 456 -44.30 61.89 -6.80
N ARG A 457 -43.95 63.19 -6.72
CA ARG A 457 -42.57 63.67 -6.92
C ARG A 457 -41.64 63.14 -5.85
N PHE A 458 -42.04 63.23 -4.59
CA PHE A 458 -41.25 62.74 -3.45
C PHE A 458 -41.06 61.22 -3.51
N PHE A 459 -42.13 60.49 -3.82
CA PHE A 459 -42.06 59.03 -4.02
C PHE A 459 -41.11 58.64 -5.14
N LEU A 460 -41.22 59.27 -6.31
CA LEU A 460 -40.36 58.97 -7.45
C LEU A 460 -38.91 59.41 -7.21
N ALA A 461 -38.68 60.54 -6.55
CA ALA A 461 -37.33 60.97 -6.16
C ALA A 461 -36.69 59.95 -5.20
N THR A 462 -37.46 59.41 -4.26
CA THR A 462 -36.98 58.38 -3.32
C THR A 462 -36.63 57.08 -4.06
N ILE A 463 -37.49 56.63 -4.97
CA ILE A 463 -37.21 55.43 -5.78
C ILE A 463 -36.05 55.67 -6.74
N LEU A 464 -35.91 56.87 -7.30
CA LEU A 464 -34.76 57.23 -8.14
C LEU A 464 -33.44 57.08 -7.36
N CYS A 465 -33.37 57.63 -6.14
CA CYS A 465 -32.19 57.44 -5.28
C CYS A 465 -31.91 55.96 -4.98
N ALA A 466 -32.94 55.17 -4.69
CA ALA A 466 -32.81 53.74 -4.43
C ALA A 466 -32.33 52.95 -5.66
N THR A 467 -32.88 53.25 -6.83
CA THR A 467 -32.55 52.56 -8.09
C THR A 467 -31.16 52.92 -8.60
N ILE A 468 -30.69 54.16 -8.42
CA ILE A 468 -29.30 54.56 -8.71
C ILE A 468 -28.32 53.77 -7.81
N THR A 469 -28.66 53.65 -6.53
CA THR A 469 -27.83 52.88 -5.60
C THR A 469 -27.77 51.40 -6.01
N LEU A 470 -28.91 50.82 -6.38
CA LEU A 470 -29.00 49.44 -6.83
C LEU A 470 -28.20 49.17 -8.12
N GLU A 471 -28.27 50.08 -9.08
CA GLU A 471 -27.54 50.00 -10.35
C GLU A 471 -26.03 50.04 -10.14
N ASN A 472 -25.55 50.94 -9.28
CA ASN A 472 -24.14 51.00 -8.89
C ASN A 472 -23.67 49.71 -8.20
N ILE A 473 -24.48 49.13 -7.32
CA ILE A 473 -24.17 47.84 -6.67
C ILE A 473 -24.08 46.73 -7.72
N TYR A 474 -25.07 46.63 -8.61
CA TYR A 474 -25.08 45.62 -9.67
C TYR A 474 -23.86 45.76 -10.60
N SER A 475 -23.61 46.98 -11.10
CA SER A 475 -22.49 47.30 -12.00
C SER A 475 -21.13 47.04 -11.33
N GLY A 476 -20.97 47.42 -10.07
CA GLY A 476 -19.75 47.18 -9.30
C GLY A 476 -19.48 45.68 -9.09
N GLN A 477 -20.50 44.92 -8.70
CA GLN A 477 -20.40 43.48 -8.53
C GLN A 477 -20.09 42.79 -9.87
N LEU A 478 -20.82 43.13 -10.94
CA LEU A 478 -20.58 42.56 -12.26
C LEU A 478 -19.15 42.82 -12.75
N LYS A 479 -18.65 44.06 -12.59
CA LYS A 479 -17.27 44.40 -12.95
C LYS A 479 -16.26 43.56 -12.17
N SER A 480 -16.46 43.38 -10.86
CA SER A 480 -15.62 42.50 -10.02
C SER A 480 -15.68 41.05 -10.49
N MET A 481 -16.89 40.54 -10.73
CA MET A 481 -17.14 39.18 -11.20
C MET A 481 -16.52 38.89 -12.58
N LEU A 482 -16.45 39.87 -13.48
CA LEU A 482 -15.82 39.73 -14.79
C LEU A 482 -14.28 39.65 -14.74
N THR A 483 -13.65 39.94 -13.58
CA THR A 483 -12.18 39.87 -13.45
C THR A 483 -11.65 38.44 -13.25
N PHE A 484 -12.48 37.49 -12.79
CA PHE A 484 -12.09 36.10 -12.59
C PHE A 484 -13.15 35.13 -13.14
N PRO A 485 -12.76 34.03 -13.80
CA PRO A 485 -13.72 33.02 -14.23
C PRO A 485 -14.31 32.29 -13.03
N PHE A 486 -15.63 32.12 -13.02
CA PHE A 486 -16.31 31.26 -12.04
C PHE A 486 -16.26 29.81 -12.50
N TYR A 487 -16.13 28.91 -11.53
CA TYR A 487 -16.12 27.47 -11.77
C TYR A 487 -17.30 26.79 -11.06
N SER A 488 -17.60 25.57 -11.46
CA SER A 488 -18.55 24.70 -10.76
C SER A 488 -18.04 24.38 -9.34
N ALA A 489 -18.94 23.91 -8.47
CA ALA A 489 -18.52 23.43 -7.16
C ALA A 489 -17.54 22.24 -7.32
N PRO A 490 -16.38 22.26 -6.64
CA PRO A 490 -15.43 21.15 -6.72
C PRO A 490 -15.95 19.92 -5.97
N VAL A 491 -15.60 18.75 -6.50
CA VAL A 491 -15.68 17.46 -5.80
C VAL A 491 -14.34 17.26 -5.10
N ASP A 492 -14.22 17.85 -3.90
CA ASP A 492 -12.98 17.95 -3.11
C ASP A 492 -12.99 17.07 -1.84
N THR A 493 -14.09 16.35 -1.58
CA THR A 493 -14.17 15.40 -0.47
C THR A 493 -14.59 14.02 -0.96
N ILE A 494 -14.25 13.01 -0.17
CA ILE A 494 -14.58 11.61 -0.47
C ILE A 494 -16.10 11.40 -0.50
N GLU A 495 -16.85 12.08 0.37
CA GLU A 495 -18.31 11.98 0.43
C GLU A 495 -18.94 12.55 -0.85
N LYS A 496 -18.45 13.70 -1.33
CA LYS A 496 -18.89 14.28 -2.60
C LYS A 496 -18.52 13.36 -3.78
N TRP A 497 -17.36 12.72 -3.73
CA TRP A 497 -16.95 11.77 -4.77
C TRP A 497 -17.86 10.55 -4.80
N ALA A 498 -18.16 9.94 -3.65
CA ALA A 498 -19.09 8.83 -3.56
C ALA A 498 -20.50 9.20 -4.07
N GLN A 499 -20.99 10.40 -3.73
CA GLN A 499 -22.27 10.92 -4.22
C GLN A 499 -22.29 11.24 -5.72
N SER A 500 -21.14 11.56 -6.32
CA SER A 500 -21.03 11.87 -7.75
C SER A 500 -21.27 10.66 -8.64
N GLY A 501 -21.05 9.45 -8.12
CA GLY A 501 -21.09 8.20 -8.90
C GLY A 501 -19.98 8.11 -9.95
N TRP A 502 -18.93 8.94 -9.85
CA TRP A 502 -17.81 8.92 -10.77
C TRP A 502 -16.94 7.69 -10.54
N LYS A 503 -16.44 7.16 -11.66
CA LYS A 503 -15.49 6.04 -11.67
C LYS A 503 -14.07 6.56 -11.47
N TRP A 504 -13.23 5.72 -10.90
CA TRP A 504 -11.80 5.99 -10.81
C TRP A 504 -11.01 4.71 -11.01
N SER A 505 -9.75 4.83 -11.41
CA SER A 505 -8.95 3.65 -11.75
C SER A 505 -7.49 3.80 -11.38
N ALA A 506 -6.82 2.66 -11.30
CA ALA A 506 -5.38 2.54 -11.17
C ALA A 506 -4.89 1.24 -11.85
N PRO A 507 -3.57 1.06 -12.03
CA PRO A 507 -3.04 -0.10 -12.75
C PRO A 507 -3.25 -1.47 -12.08
N SER A 508 -3.60 -1.50 -10.79
CA SER A 508 -3.72 -2.75 -10.02
C SER A 508 -4.91 -2.73 -9.06
N ILE A 509 -5.49 -3.91 -8.80
CA ILE A 509 -6.61 -4.07 -7.85
C ILE A 509 -6.24 -3.69 -6.42
N ILE A 510 -4.95 -3.75 -6.12
CA ILE A 510 -4.37 -3.50 -4.81
C ILE A 510 -4.76 -2.14 -4.21
N TRP A 511 -4.99 -1.14 -5.06
CA TRP A 511 -5.39 0.20 -4.65
C TRP A 511 -6.69 0.24 -3.83
N VAL A 512 -7.54 -0.80 -3.95
CA VAL A 512 -8.79 -0.92 -3.17
C VAL A 512 -8.83 -2.12 -2.22
N HIS A 513 -7.78 -2.94 -2.17
CA HIS A 513 -7.77 -4.19 -1.39
C HIS A 513 -8.08 -3.97 0.09
N THR A 514 -7.59 -2.89 0.69
CA THR A 514 -7.85 -2.55 2.10
C THR A 514 -9.27 -2.02 2.37
N VAL A 515 -9.93 -1.45 1.36
CA VAL A 515 -11.26 -0.81 1.54
C VAL A 515 -12.42 -1.63 0.98
N GLN A 516 -12.14 -2.66 0.18
CA GLN A 516 -13.16 -3.51 -0.44
C GLN A 516 -14.02 -4.25 0.60
N SER A 517 -13.44 -4.66 1.73
CA SER A 517 -14.12 -5.31 2.84
C SER A 517 -14.46 -4.36 4.00
N SER A 518 -14.45 -3.04 3.77
CA SER A 518 -14.77 -2.06 4.81
C SER A 518 -16.25 -2.05 5.15
N ASP A 519 -16.59 -1.79 6.41
CA ASP A 519 -17.97 -1.61 6.89
C ASP A 519 -18.53 -0.20 6.56
N LEU A 520 -17.69 0.72 6.09
CA LEU A 520 -18.10 2.08 5.77
C LEU A 520 -18.72 2.15 4.37
N GLU A 521 -19.99 2.56 4.29
CA GLU A 521 -20.74 2.67 3.03
C GLU A 521 -20.00 3.50 1.97
N THR A 522 -19.41 4.63 2.37
CA THR A 522 -18.63 5.47 1.47
C THR A 522 -17.45 4.73 0.85
N GLU A 523 -16.74 3.90 1.63
CA GLU A 523 -15.58 3.13 1.16
C GLU A 523 -16.00 1.96 0.25
N GLN A 524 -17.13 1.31 0.56
CA GLN A 524 -17.73 0.30 -0.32
C GLN A 524 -18.14 0.91 -1.67
N ILE A 525 -18.71 2.11 -1.68
CA ILE A 525 -19.05 2.83 -2.92
C ILE A 525 -17.78 3.15 -3.73
N LEU A 526 -16.71 3.60 -3.08
CA LEU A 526 -15.43 3.85 -3.77
C LEU A 526 -14.86 2.59 -4.39
N ALA A 527 -14.83 1.49 -3.63
CA ALA A 527 -14.33 0.19 -4.12
C ALA A 527 -15.18 -0.33 -5.27
N ARG A 528 -16.51 -0.17 -5.21
CA ARG A 528 -17.42 -0.57 -6.29
C ARG A 528 -17.25 0.25 -7.57
N ASN A 529 -16.89 1.52 -7.44
CA ASN A 529 -16.67 2.43 -8.57
C ASN A 529 -15.22 2.39 -9.10
N PHE A 530 -14.38 1.52 -8.55
CA PHE A 530 -13.00 1.36 -8.95
C PHE A 530 -12.87 0.39 -10.13
N GLU A 531 -12.00 0.70 -11.08
CA GLU A 531 -11.69 -0.15 -12.23
C GLU A 531 -10.17 -0.31 -12.38
N VAL A 532 -9.74 -1.52 -12.74
CA VAL A 532 -8.33 -1.79 -13.08
C VAL A 532 -8.18 -1.65 -14.59
N HIS A 533 -7.25 -0.80 -15.03
CA HIS A 533 -6.97 -0.56 -16.45
C HIS A 533 -5.47 -0.41 -16.70
N ASP A 534 -5.06 -0.65 -17.94
CA ASP A 534 -3.67 -0.52 -18.36
C ASP A 534 -3.26 0.95 -18.56
N TYR A 535 -1.95 1.19 -18.63
CA TYR A 535 -1.37 2.53 -18.77
C TYR A 535 -1.89 3.27 -20.02
N SER A 536 -2.14 2.55 -21.12
CA SER A 536 -2.59 3.15 -22.37
C SER A 536 -4.01 3.71 -22.25
N TYR A 537 -4.92 2.97 -21.61
CA TYR A 537 -6.26 3.43 -21.32
C TYR A 537 -6.24 4.61 -20.35
N LEU A 538 -5.50 4.49 -19.24
CA LEU A 538 -5.40 5.53 -18.21
C LEU A 538 -4.91 6.87 -18.78
N SER A 539 -3.94 6.84 -19.70
CA SER A 539 -3.45 8.03 -20.39
C SER A 539 -4.53 8.69 -21.25
N ASN A 540 -5.32 7.90 -21.98
CA ASN A 540 -6.40 8.42 -22.82
C ASN A 540 -7.54 9.04 -21.98
N VAL A 541 -7.91 8.37 -20.88
CA VAL A 541 -9.01 8.84 -20.02
C VAL A 541 -8.59 9.99 -19.09
N SER A 542 -7.31 10.37 -19.09
CA SER A 542 -6.74 11.45 -18.26
C SER A 542 -7.34 12.84 -18.50
N PHE A 543 -8.12 13.03 -19.56
CA PHE A 543 -8.81 14.29 -19.87
C PHE A 543 -10.33 14.24 -19.63
N MET A 544 -10.88 13.12 -19.16
CA MET A 544 -12.32 13.01 -18.93
C MET A 544 -12.79 13.86 -17.73
N PRO A 545 -13.92 14.58 -17.85
CA PRO A 545 -14.41 15.50 -16.82
C PRO A 545 -15.14 14.83 -15.65
N ASN A 546 -15.32 13.50 -15.68
CA ASN A 546 -16.11 12.73 -14.71
C ASN A 546 -15.44 11.38 -14.35
N TYR A 547 -14.12 11.36 -14.34
CA TYR A 547 -13.31 10.16 -14.10
C TYR A 547 -12.13 10.52 -13.19
N GLY A 548 -11.66 9.61 -12.32
CA GLY A 548 -10.54 9.85 -11.40
C GLY A 548 -9.41 8.84 -11.53
N PHE A 549 -8.26 9.14 -10.92
CA PHE A 549 -7.11 8.23 -10.88
C PHE A 549 -6.64 8.00 -9.45
N GLY A 550 -6.27 6.77 -9.11
CA GLY A 550 -5.50 6.50 -7.90
C GLY A 550 -4.11 7.12 -8.04
N ILE A 551 -3.69 7.91 -7.05
CA ILE A 551 -2.33 8.40 -6.89
C ILE A 551 -1.91 8.23 -5.44
N GLU A 552 -0.61 8.13 -5.19
CA GLU A 552 -0.10 7.93 -3.85
C GLU A 552 0.48 9.22 -3.29
N ARG A 553 0.17 9.51 -2.03
CA ARG A 553 0.82 10.55 -1.26
C ARG A 553 1.89 9.92 -0.38
N LEU A 554 3.14 10.29 -0.63
CA LEU A 554 4.32 9.81 0.10
C LEU A 554 4.38 10.40 1.52
N SER A 555 5.21 9.81 2.40
CA SER A 555 5.42 10.30 3.78
C SER A 555 5.90 11.76 3.84
N SER A 556 6.63 12.21 2.82
CA SER A 556 7.09 13.61 2.70
C SER A 556 5.94 14.60 2.43
N GLY A 557 4.76 14.10 2.08
CA GLY A 557 3.64 14.89 1.59
C GLY A 557 3.67 15.13 0.09
N SER A 558 4.73 14.70 -0.61
CA SER A 558 4.81 14.74 -2.08
C SER A 558 3.84 13.72 -2.70
N LEU A 559 3.37 13.99 -3.91
CA LEU A 559 2.51 13.09 -4.67
C LEU A 559 3.37 12.28 -5.64
N SER A 560 3.21 10.95 -5.60
CA SER A 560 3.70 10.04 -6.63
C SER A 560 2.58 9.84 -7.63
N VAL A 561 2.84 10.23 -8.87
CA VAL A 561 1.91 10.10 -9.99
C VAL A 561 2.58 9.18 -10.99
N GLY A 562 1.91 8.09 -11.35
CA GLY A 562 2.44 7.16 -12.35
C GLY A 562 2.48 7.79 -13.75
N ASP A 563 3.35 7.26 -14.60
CA ASP A 563 3.59 7.77 -15.96
C ASP A 563 2.34 7.74 -16.87
N TYR A 564 1.28 7.05 -16.43
CA TYR A 564 -0.01 7.05 -17.10
C TYR A 564 -0.76 8.39 -17.02
N VAL A 565 -0.40 9.32 -16.12
CA VAL A 565 -0.97 10.68 -16.11
C VAL A 565 0.07 11.68 -16.63
N SER A 566 -0.20 12.26 -17.80
CA SER A 566 0.68 13.27 -18.40
C SER A 566 0.69 14.57 -17.59
N THR A 567 1.79 15.33 -17.72
CA THR A 567 1.92 16.66 -17.10
C THR A 567 0.83 17.63 -17.54
N GLU A 568 0.37 17.53 -18.78
CA GLU A 568 -0.73 18.33 -19.33
C GLU A 568 -2.08 17.95 -18.70
N ALA A 569 -2.30 16.67 -18.43
CA ALA A 569 -3.51 16.22 -17.74
C ALA A 569 -3.54 16.74 -16.30
N LEU A 570 -2.40 16.79 -15.60
CA LEU A 570 -2.30 17.28 -14.23
C LEU A 570 -2.76 18.73 -14.07
N GLU A 571 -2.55 19.60 -15.06
CA GLU A 571 -3.00 21.01 -14.99
C GLU A 571 -4.54 21.14 -14.90
N ASN A 572 -5.29 20.14 -15.37
CA ASN A 572 -6.75 20.12 -15.38
C ASN A 572 -7.34 19.20 -14.30
N ARG A 573 -6.58 18.89 -13.26
CA ARG A 573 -6.95 17.92 -12.21
C ARG A 573 -6.84 18.52 -10.81
N ILE A 574 -7.60 17.97 -9.87
CA ILE A 574 -7.56 18.29 -8.44
C ILE A 574 -7.44 17.01 -7.62
N PHE A 575 -6.71 17.05 -6.51
CA PHE A 575 -6.56 15.92 -5.60
C PHE A 575 -7.63 15.96 -4.50
N ILE A 576 -8.15 14.79 -4.11
CA ILE A 576 -9.22 14.60 -3.13
C ILE A 576 -8.65 13.83 -1.94
N ASP A 577 -8.49 14.51 -0.81
CA ASP A 577 -7.91 13.93 0.41
C ASP A 577 -8.88 14.05 1.60
N LYS A 578 -8.93 13.00 2.44
CA LYS A 578 -9.70 12.92 3.69
C LYS A 578 -9.11 13.80 4.80
N TYR A 579 -7.82 14.17 4.71
CA TYR A 579 -7.09 14.86 5.79
C TYR A 579 -6.13 15.96 5.31
N MET A 580 -6.59 16.92 4.51
CA MET A 580 -5.82 18.15 4.28
C MET A 580 -6.22 19.24 5.27
N ASP A 581 -5.30 19.56 6.18
CA ASP A 581 -5.31 20.82 6.92
C ASP A 581 -5.02 21.97 5.93
N LYS A 582 -5.77 23.07 6.06
CA LYS A 582 -5.83 24.20 5.11
C LYS A 582 -4.44 24.80 4.82
N LYS A 583 -3.54 24.74 5.81
CA LYS A 583 -2.16 25.23 5.73
C LYS A 583 -1.26 24.38 4.83
N LYS A 584 -1.50 23.05 4.74
CA LYS A 584 -0.75 22.16 3.84
C LYS A 584 -1.21 22.31 2.39
N GLN A 585 -2.49 22.63 2.20
CA GLN A 585 -3.05 22.98 0.90
C GLN A 585 -2.44 24.30 0.37
N GLU A 586 -2.26 25.31 1.22
CA GLU A 586 -1.53 26.55 0.88
C GLU A 586 -0.07 26.27 0.51
N VAL A 587 0.64 25.45 1.30
CA VAL A 587 2.06 25.11 1.03
C VAL A 587 2.23 24.29 -0.25
N LEU A 588 1.34 23.33 -0.54
CA LEU A 588 1.37 22.57 -1.80
C LEU A 588 0.95 23.43 -3.01
N MET A 589 0.00 24.35 -2.83
CA MET A 589 -0.32 25.35 -3.84
C MET A 589 0.84 26.32 -4.08
N ASP A 590 1.59 26.72 -3.06
CA ASP A 590 2.76 27.59 -3.20
C ASP A 590 3.95 26.86 -3.84
N LEU A 591 4.14 25.56 -3.56
CA LEU A 591 5.16 24.71 -4.18
C LEU A 591 4.82 24.35 -5.64
N ALA A 592 3.55 24.10 -5.96
CA ALA A 592 3.10 23.83 -7.33
C ALA A 592 3.00 25.12 -8.18
N ASN A 593 2.74 26.27 -7.55
CA ASN A 593 2.63 27.56 -8.21
C ASN A 593 3.90 28.39 -8.08
N GLY A 594 5.10 27.80 -8.15
CA GLY A 594 6.38 28.54 -8.19
C GLY A 594 6.20 29.84 -8.99
N HIS A 595 6.02 30.95 -8.26
CA HIS A 595 5.31 32.16 -8.70
C HIS A 595 4.69 32.09 -10.12
N LYS A 596 3.53 31.42 -10.30
CA LYS A 596 2.70 31.69 -11.50
C LYS A 596 2.22 33.13 -11.35
N VAL A 597 2.97 34.06 -11.95
CA VAL A 597 2.63 35.47 -12.13
C VAL A 597 1.14 35.53 -12.46
N LYS A 598 0.35 36.27 -11.67
CA LYS A 598 -1.06 36.55 -11.98
C LYS A 598 -1.11 36.86 -13.47
N GLY A 599 -1.71 35.96 -14.25
CA GLY A 599 -1.80 36.13 -15.69
C GLY A 599 -2.40 37.50 -15.98
N ALA A 600 -1.92 38.16 -17.03
CA ALA A 600 -2.44 39.46 -17.44
C ALA A 600 -3.99 39.40 -17.49
N PRO A 601 -4.69 40.46 -17.06
CA PRO A 601 -6.16 40.48 -17.10
C PRO A 601 -6.62 40.10 -18.51
N ARG A 602 -7.43 39.03 -18.60
CA ARG A 602 -7.96 38.57 -19.88
C ARG A 602 -8.87 39.66 -20.46
N ALA A 603 -8.64 40.02 -21.72
CA ALA A 603 -9.55 40.89 -22.45
C ALA A 603 -10.95 40.25 -22.50
N LEU A 604 -11.99 41.07 -22.34
CA LEU A 604 -13.37 40.62 -22.48
C LEU A 604 -13.63 40.17 -23.92
N ASP A 605 -14.23 39.00 -24.07
CA ASP A 605 -14.64 38.44 -25.36
C ASP A 605 -16.16 38.56 -25.55
N VAL A 606 -16.64 38.42 -26.78
CA VAL A 606 -18.06 38.39 -27.14
C VAL A 606 -18.83 37.34 -26.32
N ARG A 607 -18.15 36.25 -25.94
CA ARG A 607 -18.71 35.21 -25.06
C ARG A 607 -19.19 35.76 -23.71
N ASN A 608 -18.52 36.78 -23.17
CA ASN A 608 -18.89 37.39 -21.88
C ASN A 608 -20.20 38.19 -21.96
N ILE A 609 -20.58 38.69 -23.13
CA ILE A 609 -21.82 39.46 -23.34
C ILE A 609 -22.91 38.67 -24.09
N ALA A 610 -22.64 37.41 -24.46
CA ALA A 610 -23.55 36.58 -25.23
C ALA A 610 -24.95 36.48 -24.58
N GLY A 611 -25.01 36.38 -23.25
CA GLY A 611 -26.29 36.36 -22.53
C GLY A 611 -27.15 37.60 -22.78
N ALA A 612 -26.54 38.79 -22.80
CA ALA A 612 -27.26 40.04 -23.07
C ALA A 612 -27.75 40.11 -24.53
N LEU A 613 -26.93 39.62 -25.47
CA LEU A 613 -27.30 39.52 -26.88
C LEU A 613 -28.49 38.57 -27.10
N PHE A 614 -28.52 37.43 -26.40
CA PHE A 614 -29.67 36.52 -26.42
C PHE A 614 -30.94 37.19 -25.89
N VAL A 615 -30.87 37.88 -24.76
CA VAL A 615 -32.03 38.60 -24.19
C VAL A 615 -32.56 39.66 -25.15
N LEU A 616 -31.66 40.41 -25.80
CA LEU A 616 -32.05 41.39 -26.82
C LEU A 616 -32.75 40.74 -28.02
N ALA A 617 -32.19 39.66 -28.55
CA ALA A 617 -32.76 38.94 -29.69
C ALA A 617 -34.16 38.37 -29.37
N PHE A 618 -34.32 37.72 -28.20
CA PHE A 618 -35.62 37.24 -27.73
C PHE A 618 -36.61 38.38 -27.51
N GLY A 619 -36.17 39.51 -26.96
CA GLY A 619 -37.01 40.69 -26.75
C GLY A 619 -37.55 41.28 -28.05
N VAL A 620 -36.70 41.43 -29.07
CA VAL A 620 -37.09 41.93 -30.40
C VAL A 620 -38.05 40.95 -31.09
N ALA A 621 -37.76 39.65 -31.03
CA ALA A 621 -38.64 38.62 -31.61
C ALA A 621 -40.03 38.64 -30.95
N PHE A 622 -40.08 38.72 -29.62
CA PHE A 622 -41.34 38.78 -28.88
C PHE A 622 -42.15 40.05 -29.21
N ALA A 623 -41.49 41.21 -29.26
CA ALA A 623 -42.12 42.46 -29.67
C ALA A 623 -42.65 42.41 -31.11
N GLY A 624 -41.89 41.80 -32.03
CA GLY A 624 -42.33 41.56 -33.41
C GLY A 624 -43.57 40.67 -33.48
N CYS A 625 -43.60 39.56 -32.74
CA CYS A 625 -44.78 38.69 -32.65
C CYS A 625 -46.00 39.43 -32.11
N ALA A 626 -45.83 40.24 -31.04
CA ALA A 626 -46.92 41.03 -30.47
C ALA A 626 -47.49 42.04 -31.49
N LEU A 627 -46.61 42.73 -32.23
CA LEU A 627 -47.02 43.66 -33.29
C LEU A 627 -47.79 42.94 -34.42
N VAL A 628 -47.33 41.78 -34.86
CA VAL A 628 -48.02 40.98 -35.87
C VAL A 628 -49.41 40.57 -35.40
N VAL A 629 -49.54 40.13 -34.15
CA VAL A 629 -50.83 39.77 -33.55
C VAL A 629 -51.76 40.98 -33.48
N GLU A 630 -51.26 42.15 -33.06
CA GLU A 630 -52.04 43.38 -33.01
C GLU A 630 -52.53 43.81 -34.40
N LEU A 631 -51.68 43.72 -35.42
CA LEU A 631 -52.05 43.99 -36.82
C LEU A 631 -53.10 42.99 -37.35
N LEU A 632 -53.00 41.71 -36.98
CA LEU A 632 -54.00 40.69 -37.35
C LEU A 632 -55.35 40.97 -36.69
N ILE A 633 -55.36 41.29 -35.39
CA ILE A 633 -56.59 41.65 -34.67
C ILE A 633 -57.21 42.90 -35.29
N HIS A 634 -56.42 43.93 -35.55
CA HIS A 634 -56.91 45.17 -36.17
C HIS A 634 -57.50 44.92 -37.56
N ARG A 635 -56.87 44.06 -38.37
CA ARG A 635 -57.39 43.65 -39.68
C ARG A 635 -58.69 42.85 -39.57
N MET A 636 -58.82 41.99 -38.57
CA MET A 636 -60.05 41.24 -38.30
C MET A 636 -61.21 42.14 -37.86
N ASP A 637 -60.93 43.17 -37.05
CA ASP A 637 -61.94 44.15 -36.63
C ASP A 637 -62.35 45.12 -37.75
N LEU A 638 -61.47 45.37 -38.73
CA LEU A 638 -61.80 46.12 -39.96
C LEU A 638 -62.61 45.29 -40.98
N SER A 639 -62.62 43.97 -40.84
CA SER A 639 -63.35 43.03 -41.71
C SER A 639 -64.74 42.66 -41.18
N LYS A 640 -65.12 43.14 -39.98
CA LYS A 640 -66.47 43.08 -39.42
C LYS A 640 -67.16 44.43 -39.61
#